data_AF-A0A2U1JBD7-F1
#
_entry.id   AF-A0A2U1JBD7-F1
#
_cell.length_a   1.000
_cell.length_b   1.000
_cell.length_c   1.000
_cell.angle_alpha   90.00
_cell.angle_beta   90.00
_cell.angle_gamma   90.00
#
_symmetry.space_group_name_H-M   'P 1'
#
loop_
_entity.id
_entity.type
_entity.pdbx_description
1 polymer ?
#
loop_
_entity_poly.entity_id
_entity_poly.type
_entity_poly.pdbx_seq_one_letter_code
_entity_poly.pdbx_strand_id
1 'polypeptide(L)'
;MNKITSYEIISKISILSKNPEVRFVSREFYEIFTLKNVRVNFLLYKFGKDNVLQTKNNEFIHFSNLLKDQEIVLKLLEKGASPDSESKKKLMKISIERGWNKVVEFFLNHFSEISKEDFKKAVRKRKNEIKKSISKEPKYYIPRININDNKTEYLGLAISNNEIDIVKQFLNAHKIITKLNNDPNAEILKHPRIIMKGLDTEHLCDLLEEGGLELLKLFFINGLKQDSVCSSIFSEFCYTGNMKFIKFLFENGADIDTGDELVPLDFALDENHLGVVKYLVEKGADTSKHKDLESIISNLDDSDSSTKKKIKMGSDHEYTLQEACFNGHLDIVKSLVERGANIHENNEIALKEASENGHLDIVEYLVERGADIHVDQDWPLGMASKSGHLDVVKYLVEKGANVKARENFAMGIACRNGRLDIVKYLIENGADLNAENHWNQIFREKNDHLDLLDYLTANGLYFNYKIITILEEACRKGELDIVKFLVKNGANINANGNVALRIACENGHLETVKYLIENGADIRAEDDDALLSATYNGYLSIVKLLVENGADIHTEGENALEMASDSGHLDIIKYLVENGADIRSSASHIFEQASSNGRIDILKYLNEIGADTNVDFRFALKWNIECGRLELVKYLVELGANVNENNDIALEVAIYSGNLDIVKYLVEKGANIHTDKDMALRLACSNKYFEIVKFLVENGADVHANNDASLISACENGYLEISKYLIENGANIQANNCKAVIHASRNGHLDVVKYLVENGIDIHGDKDKALRMASTYGHFRIVKYLVENGADIHADSGRSLRLACALGALDIVKYLVESGSDLHANNNSALKAASSNGNLDVVKYLVENGADVHANGDYSLRWACQNGKLEVVKYLVENGADIHAENDHALGCASRTSSDE
;
A
#
# COMPACT_ATOMS: atom_id res chain seq x y z
N MET A 1 -34.41 -38.04 54.12
CA MET A 1 -34.62 -36.74 53.45
C MET A 1 -33.32 -36.32 52.81
N ASN A 2 -33.32 -36.19 51.49
CA ASN A 2 -32.15 -35.95 50.66
C ASN A 2 -31.39 -34.70 51.15
N LYS A 3 -30.05 -34.82 51.26
CA LYS A 3 -29.17 -33.68 51.57
C LYS A 3 -29.36 -32.64 50.46
N ILE A 4 -30.10 -31.58 50.76
CA ILE A 4 -30.13 -30.40 49.90
C ILE A 4 -28.70 -29.89 49.84
N THR A 5 -28.10 -29.92 48.66
CA THR A 5 -26.72 -29.45 48.50
C THR A 5 -26.67 -27.95 48.76
N SER A 6 -25.57 -27.43 49.31
CA SER A 6 -25.36 -25.99 49.53
C SER A 6 -25.66 -25.16 48.27
N TYR A 7 -25.53 -25.78 47.09
CA TYR A 7 -25.80 -25.21 45.77
C TYR A 7 -27.29 -25.09 45.42
N GLU A 8 -28.15 -26.03 45.84
CA GLU A 8 -29.60 -25.90 45.69
C GLU A 8 -30.15 -24.72 46.50
N ILE A 9 -29.57 -24.46 47.67
CA ILE A 9 -29.89 -23.29 48.50
C ILE A 9 -29.48 -21.99 47.77
N ILE A 10 -28.27 -21.92 47.21
CA ILE A 10 -27.79 -20.76 46.44
C ILE A 10 -28.63 -20.52 45.17
N SER A 11 -29.06 -21.60 44.49
CA SER A 11 -29.91 -21.48 43.30
C SER A 11 -31.31 -20.91 43.63
N LYS A 12 -31.89 -21.34 44.75
CA LYS A 12 -33.15 -20.79 45.27
C LYS A 12 -32.98 -19.33 45.71
N ILE A 13 -31.87 -18.99 46.38
CA ILE A 13 -31.53 -17.60 46.75
C ILE A 13 -31.37 -16.71 45.49
N SER A 14 -30.77 -17.20 44.41
CA SER A 14 -30.63 -16.45 43.15
C SER A 14 -31.96 -16.19 42.44
N ILE A 15 -32.89 -17.16 42.45
CA ILE A 15 -34.24 -16.98 41.91
C ILE A 15 -35.01 -15.97 42.75
N LEU A 16 -34.91 -16.09 44.08
CA LEU A 16 -35.57 -15.21 45.05
C LEU A 16 -35.03 -13.77 44.99
N SER A 17 -33.71 -13.57 44.85
CA SER A 17 -33.08 -12.23 44.81
C SER A 17 -33.35 -11.44 43.52
N LYS A 18 -33.94 -12.07 42.49
CA LYS A 18 -34.43 -11.39 41.28
C LYS A 18 -35.86 -10.84 41.45
N ASN A 19 -36.60 -11.27 42.47
CA ASN A 19 -37.91 -10.74 42.78
C ASN A 19 -37.75 -9.46 43.65
N PRO A 20 -38.22 -8.28 43.19
CA PRO A 20 -38.11 -7.02 43.93
C PRO A 20 -38.72 -7.08 45.34
N GLU A 21 -39.81 -7.84 45.52
CA GLU A 21 -40.49 -7.97 46.82
C GLU A 21 -39.72 -8.85 47.81
N VAL A 22 -38.96 -9.83 47.31
CA VAL A 22 -38.15 -10.73 48.15
C VAL A 22 -36.81 -10.09 48.53
N ARG A 23 -36.30 -9.11 47.76
CA ARG A 23 -35.15 -8.28 48.16
C ARG A 23 -35.40 -7.51 49.46
N PHE A 24 -36.66 -7.22 49.77
CA PHE A 24 -37.06 -6.51 50.99
C PHE A 24 -37.01 -7.38 52.25
N VAL A 25 -37.03 -8.71 52.13
CA VAL A 25 -37.21 -9.64 53.27
C VAL A 25 -35.87 -10.10 53.87
N SER A 26 -34.73 -9.91 53.19
CA SER A 26 -33.42 -10.07 53.82
C SER A 26 -32.32 -9.38 53.01
N ARG A 27 -31.80 -8.28 53.56
CA ARG A 27 -30.61 -7.58 53.06
C ARG A 27 -29.38 -8.49 53.09
N GLU A 28 -29.25 -9.37 54.07
CA GLU A 28 -28.11 -10.27 54.20
C GLU A 28 -27.99 -11.24 53.01
N PHE A 29 -29.10 -11.83 52.52
CA PHE A 29 -29.07 -12.69 51.33
C PHE A 29 -28.66 -11.96 50.05
N TYR A 30 -29.07 -10.70 49.87
CA TYR A 30 -28.62 -9.89 48.75
C TYR A 30 -27.12 -9.58 48.87
N GLU A 31 -26.65 -9.17 50.06
CA GLU A 31 -25.24 -8.91 50.34
C GLU A 31 -24.37 -10.17 50.09
N ILE A 32 -24.81 -11.34 50.57
CA ILE A 32 -24.14 -12.62 50.31
C ILE A 32 -24.08 -12.93 48.80
N PHE A 33 -25.18 -12.70 48.06
CA PHE A 33 -25.19 -12.90 46.60
C PHE A 33 -24.40 -11.83 45.83
N THR A 34 -24.10 -10.67 46.42
CA THR A 34 -23.20 -9.67 45.83
C THR A 34 -21.71 -10.03 45.97
N LEU A 35 -21.36 -10.94 46.88
CA LEU A 35 -19.98 -11.40 47.04
C LEU A 35 -19.48 -12.10 45.76
N LYS A 36 -18.37 -11.61 45.21
CA LYS A 36 -17.76 -12.12 43.97
C LYS A 36 -17.54 -13.64 44.01
N ASN A 37 -17.08 -14.19 45.14
CA ASN A 37 -16.84 -15.63 45.29
C ASN A 37 -18.13 -16.47 45.23
N VAL A 38 -19.24 -15.95 45.77
CA VAL A 38 -20.55 -16.64 45.74
C VAL A 38 -21.09 -16.66 44.32
N ARG A 39 -21.00 -15.52 43.60
CA ARG A 39 -21.37 -15.41 42.19
C ARG A 39 -20.58 -16.37 41.30
N VAL A 40 -19.25 -16.40 41.47
CA VAL A 40 -18.36 -17.28 40.72
C VAL A 40 -18.70 -18.75 40.95
N ASN A 41 -18.89 -19.18 42.21
CA ASN A 41 -19.27 -20.56 42.53
C ASN A 41 -20.65 -20.94 41.97
N PHE A 42 -21.61 -20.00 42.01
CA PHE A 42 -22.93 -20.20 41.43
C PHE A 42 -22.87 -20.36 39.90
N LEU A 43 -22.12 -19.49 39.21
CA LEU A 43 -21.96 -19.54 37.76
C LEU A 43 -21.29 -20.85 37.31
N LEU A 44 -20.24 -21.30 38.02
CA LEU A 44 -19.58 -22.58 37.75
C LEU A 44 -20.51 -23.78 37.96
N TYR A 45 -21.31 -23.78 39.03
CA TYR A 45 -22.27 -24.85 39.29
C TYR A 45 -23.37 -24.91 38.22
N LYS A 46 -23.89 -23.75 37.82
CA LYS A 46 -25.04 -23.67 36.92
C LYS A 46 -24.69 -24.00 35.46
N PHE A 47 -23.55 -23.52 34.97
CA PHE A 47 -23.18 -23.62 33.56
C PHE A 47 -22.04 -24.62 33.30
N GLY A 48 -21.37 -25.08 34.36
CA GLY A 48 -20.19 -25.93 34.24
C GLY A 48 -18.94 -25.13 33.85
N LYS A 49 -17.77 -25.76 33.99
CA LYS A 49 -16.46 -25.14 33.73
C LYS A 49 -16.24 -24.78 32.26
N ASP A 50 -16.85 -25.52 31.35
CA ASP A 50 -16.61 -25.39 29.91
C ASP A 50 -17.50 -24.33 29.25
N ASN A 51 -18.72 -24.11 29.76
CA ASN A 51 -19.70 -23.21 29.12
C ASN A 51 -19.86 -21.86 29.82
N VAL A 52 -19.37 -21.68 31.05
CA VAL A 52 -19.60 -20.45 31.83
C VAL A 52 -19.03 -19.17 31.20
N LEU A 53 -18.00 -19.29 30.35
CA LEU A 53 -17.37 -18.19 29.61
C LEU A 53 -17.60 -18.29 28.09
N GLN A 54 -18.66 -18.98 27.66
CA GLN A 54 -18.97 -19.12 26.24
C GLN A 54 -19.43 -17.77 25.65
N THR A 55 -18.96 -17.46 24.43
CA THR A 55 -19.22 -16.17 23.76
C THR A 55 -19.85 -16.36 22.39
N LYS A 56 -20.75 -15.44 22.01
CA LYS A 56 -21.34 -15.32 20.67
C LYS A 56 -21.38 -13.84 20.30
N ASN A 57 -20.93 -13.49 19.09
CA ASN A 57 -20.83 -12.10 18.60
C ASN A 57 -20.10 -11.14 19.57
N ASN A 58 -18.94 -11.56 20.11
CA ASN A 58 -18.15 -10.81 21.12
C ASN A 58 -18.91 -10.47 22.43
N GLU A 59 -20.01 -11.15 22.73
CA GLU A 59 -20.70 -11.03 24.02
C GLU A 59 -20.80 -12.38 24.74
N PHE A 60 -20.88 -12.33 26.08
CA PHE A 60 -21.11 -13.52 26.88
C PHE A 60 -22.55 -14.01 26.72
N ILE A 61 -22.71 -15.28 26.37
CA ILE A 61 -24.03 -15.91 26.16
C ILE A 61 -24.82 -15.97 27.48
N HIS A 62 -24.12 -16.09 28.61
CA HIS A 62 -24.71 -16.25 29.93
C HIS A 62 -24.42 -15.05 30.82
N PHE A 63 -25.47 -14.37 31.30
CA PHE A 63 -25.38 -13.28 32.27
C PHE A 63 -24.35 -12.18 31.90
N SER A 64 -24.41 -11.66 30.68
CA SER A 64 -23.51 -10.62 30.14
C SER A 64 -23.30 -9.42 31.08
N ASN A 65 -24.33 -8.99 31.80
CA ASN A 65 -24.25 -7.88 32.77
C ASN A 65 -23.40 -8.17 34.01
N LEU A 66 -23.31 -9.43 34.46
CA LEU A 66 -22.48 -9.84 35.61
C LEU A 66 -21.03 -10.08 35.22
N LEU A 67 -20.79 -10.42 33.95
CA LEU A 67 -19.45 -10.62 33.38
C LEU A 67 -18.88 -9.33 32.77
N LYS A 68 -19.33 -8.14 33.23
CA LYS A 68 -18.71 -6.85 32.90
C LYS A 68 -17.54 -6.49 33.82
N ASP A 69 -17.39 -7.19 34.96
CA ASP A 69 -16.31 -6.98 35.91
C ASP A 69 -15.20 -8.01 35.68
N GLN A 70 -14.01 -7.51 35.35
CA GLN A 70 -12.78 -8.26 35.15
C GLN A 70 -12.47 -9.22 36.31
N GLU A 71 -12.76 -8.83 37.56
CA GLU A 71 -12.44 -9.69 38.72
C GLU A 71 -13.30 -10.96 38.79
N ILE A 72 -14.55 -10.90 38.31
CA ILE A 72 -15.43 -12.08 38.27
C ILE A 72 -14.92 -13.05 37.21
N VAL A 73 -14.53 -12.53 36.04
CA VAL A 73 -13.96 -13.32 34.94
C VAL A 73 -12.62 -13.94 35.36
N LEU A 74 -11.73 -13.17 35.98
CA LEU A 74 -10.45 -13.65 36.49
C LEU A 74 -10.64 -14.78 37.51
N LYS A 75 -11.55 -14.61 38.48
CA LYS A 75 -11.84 -15.65 39.50
C LYS A 75 -12.49 -16.90 38.91
N LEU A 76 -13.28 -16.77 37.84
CA LEU A 76 -13.82 -17.93 37.10
C LEU A 76 -12.68 -18.73 36.46
N LEU A 77 -11.73 -18.04 35.82
CA LEU A 77 -10.55 -18.64 35.20
C LEU A 77 -9.63 -19.30 36.25
N GLU A 78 -9.35 -18.64 37.38
CA GLU A 78 -8.57 -19.18 38.49
C GLU A 78 -9.20 -20.45 39.11
N LYS A 79 -10.53 -20.55 39.12
CA LYS A 79 -11.28 -21.75 39.58
C LYS A 79 -11.41 -22.85 38.53
N GLY A 80 -10.75 -22.68 37.38
CA GLY A 80 -10.64 -23.69 36.33
C GLY A 80 -11.78 -23.65 35.31
N ALA A 81 -12.42 -22.50 35.08
CA ALA A 81 -13.22 -22.33 33.88
C ALA A 81 -12.31 -22.46 32.64
N SER A 82 -12.67 -23.34 31.71
CA SER A 82 -11.88 -23.63 30.51
C SER A 82 -12.76 -23.54 29.28
N PRO A 83 -13.03 -22.32 28.78
CA PRO A 83 -13.78 -22.16 27.53
C PRO A 83 -13.09 -22.88 26.36
N ASP A 84 -13.85 -23.21 25.33
CA ASP A 84 -13.33 -23.75 24.09
C ASP A 84 -12.33 -22.79 23.39
N SER A 85 -11.63 -23.27 22.36
CA SER A 85 -10.58 -22.50 21.68
C SER A 85 -11.08 -21.18 21.07
N GLU A 86 -12.29 -21.16 20.51
CA GLU A 86 -12.87 -19.99 19.87
C GLU A 86 -13.32 -18.96 20.91
N SER A 87 -14.01 -19.44 21.96
CA SER A 87 -14.41 -18.60 23.09
C SER A 87 -13.21 -17.97 23.82
N LYS A 88 -12.06 -18.65 23.88
CA LYS A 88 -10.81 -18.08 24.43
C LYS A 88 -10.29 -16.89 23.63
N LYS A 89 -10.28 -16.99 22.29
CA LYS A 89 -9.85 -15.89 21.41
C LYS A 89 -10.78 -14.68 21.54
N LYS A 90 -12.10 -14.92 21.52
CA LYS A 90 -13.10 -13.85 21.72
C LYS A 90 -12.99 -13.22 23.11
N LEU A 91 -12.78 -14.01 24.15
CA LEU A 91 -12.56 -13.50 25.50
C LEU A 91 -11.30 -12.63 25.58
N MET A 92 -10.23 -12.97 24.84
CA MET A 92 -9.05 -12.11 24.72
C MET A 92 -9.39 -10.77 24.06
N LYS A 93 -10.17 -10.75 22.97
CA LYS A 93 -10.63 -9.51 22.32
C LYS A 93 -11.47 -8.63 23.26
N ILE A 94 -12.49 -9.21 23.90
CA ILE A 94 -13.33 -8.50 24.89
C ILE A 94 -12.50 -7.93 26.03
N SER A 95 -11.44 -8.65 26.44
CA SER A 95 -10.55 -8.18 27.49
C SER A 95 -9.71 -6.98 27.04
N ILE A 96 -9.32 -6.91 25.76
CA ILE A 96 -8.59 -5.77 25.20
C ILE A 96 -9.53 -4.57 25.04
N GLU A 97 -10.70 -4.75 24.41
CA GLU A 97 -11.71 -3.70 24.19
C GLU A 97 -12.23 -3.05 25.48
N ARG A 98 -12.06 -3.72 26.63
CA ARG A 98 -12.53 -3.25 27.95
C ARG A 98 -11.41 -2.91 28.92
N GLY A 99 -10.14 -2.92 28.50
CA GLY A 99 -8.99 -2.60 29.35
C GLY A 99 -8.72 -3.60 30.48
N TRP A 100 -9.09 -4.86 30.31
CA TRP A 100 -8.96 -5.90 31.34
C TRP A 100 -7.55 -6.50 31.45
N ASN A 101 -6.58 -5.67 31.81
CA ASN A 101 -5.15 -5.99 31.90
C ASN A 101 -4.80 -7.26 32.72
N LYS A 102 -5.41 -7.52 33.88
CA LYS A 102 -5.23 -8.75 34.69
C LYS A 102 -5.74 -10.01 34.01
N VAL A 103 -6.79 -9.92 33.18
CA VAL A 103 -7.30 -11.09 32.44
C VAL A 103 -6.39 -11.39 31.26
N VAL A 104 -5.88 -10.35 30.58
CA VAL A 104 -4.82 -10.48 29.56
C VAL A 104 -3.55 -11.08 30.17
N GLU A 105 -3.09 -10.54 31.31
CA GLU A 105 -1.95 -11.07 32.06
C GLU A 105 -2.15 -12.53 32.45
N PHE A 106 -3.34 -12.90 32.93
CA PHE A 106 -3.67 -14.29 33.21
C PHE A 106 -3.43 -15.15 31.96
N PHE A 107 -3.97 -14.77 30.80
CA PHE A 107 -3.79 -15.51 29.56
C PHE A 107 -2.33 -15.60 29.11
N LEU A 108 -1.57 -14.51 29.22
CA LEU A 108 -0.16 -14.50 28.84
C LEU A 108 0.70 -15.42 29.74
N ASN A 109 0.30 -15.63 30.99
CA ASN A 109 0.99 -16.52 31.93
C ASN A 109 0.59 -18.00 31.84
N HIS A 110 -0.40 -18.38 31.01
CA HIS A 110 -0.91 -19.75 30.92
C HIS A 110 -0.38 -20.53 29.72
N PHE A 111 0.18 -21.71 29.98
CA PHE A 111 0.81 -22.58 28.99
C PHE A 111 0.11 -23.95 28.95
N SER A 112 0.00 -24.53 27.76
CA SER A 112 -0.53 -25.87 27.55
C SER A 112 0.61 -26.87 27.32
N GLU A 113 0.52 -28.03 27.97
CA GLU A 113 1.38 -29.19 27.67
C GLU A 113 0.98 -29.78 26.30
N ILE A 114 1.95 -30.08 25.45
CA ILE A 114 1.76 -30.61 24.10
C ILE A 114 2.73 -31.75 23.78
N SER A 115 2.52 -32.42 22.65
CA SER A 115 3.42 -33.48 22.18
C SER A 115 4.78 -32.91 21.73
N LYS A 116 5.81 -33.75 21.76
CA LYS A 116 7.16 -33.41 21.26
C LYS A 116 7.15 -33.00 19.79
N GLU A 117 6.29 -33.61 18.98
CA GLU A 117 6.19 -33.35 17.54
C GLU A 117 5.54 -32.00 17.26
N ASP A 118 4.45 -31.69 17.96
CA ASP A 118 3.78 -30.38 17.89
C ASP A 118 4.69 -29.25 18.41
N PHE A 119 5.48 -29.53 19.45
CA PHE A 119 6.45 -28.58 19.99
C PHE A 119 7.54 -28.28 18.96
N LYS A 120 8.12 -29.31 18.33
CA LYS A 120 9.08 -29.12 17.24
C LYS A 120 8.48 -28.36 16.05
N LYS A 121 7.21 -28.63 15.70
CA LYS A 121 6.51 -27.90 14.63
C LYS A 121 6.30 -26.42 14.99
N ALA A 122 5.92 -26.12 16.23
CA ALA A 122 5.78 -24.76 16.73
C ALA A 122 7.12 -24.00 16.77
N VAL A 123 8.21 -24.68 17.14
CA VAL A 123 9.58 -24.16 17.11
C VAL A 123 10.02 -23.86 15.68
N ARG A 124 9.85 -24.80 14.74
CA ARG A 124 10.17 -24.61 13.31
C ARG A 124 9.45 -23.41 12.69
N LYS A 125 8.16 -23.22 13.02
CA LYS A 125 7.37 -22.07 12.54
C LYS A 125 7.86 -20.73 13.10
N ARG A 126 8.56 -20.71 14.26
CA ARG A 126 8.97 -19.50 14.99
C ARG A 126 10.46 -19.14 14.86
N LYS A 127 11.25 -19.87 14.07
CA LYS A 127 12.71 -19.62 13.85
C LYS A 127 13.53 -19.44 15.15
N ASN A 128 13.22 -20.15 16.24
CA ASN A 128 14.01 -20.13 17.49
C ASN A 128 14.76 -21.46 17.71
N GLU A 129 16.00 -21.40 18.23
CA GLU A 129 16.83 -22.57 18.55
C GLU A 129 16.46 -23.20 19.92
N ILE A 130 16.48 -24.53 20.00
CA ILE A 130 16.27 -25.29 21.24
C ILE A 130 17.62 -25.46 21.94
N LYS A 131 17.71 -25.14 23.25
CA LYS A 131 18.86 -25.52 24.08
C LYS A 131 18.86 -27.04 24.29
N LYS A 132 19.96 -27.72 23.93
CA LYS A 132 20.20 -29.12 24.31
C LYS A 132 20.25 -29.24 25.84
N SER A 133 19.50 -30.20 26.38
CA SER A 133 19.74 -30.75 27.71
C SER A 133 19.55 -32.28 27.69
N ILE A 134 20.35 -32.95 28.51
CA ILE A 134 20.67 -34.37 28.51
C ILE A 134 19.67 -35.16 29.37
N SER A 135 19.28 -36.34 28.87
CA SER A 135 18.74 -37.53 29.55
C SER A 135 17.60 -37.37 30.58
N LYS A 136 16.37 -37.24 30.06
CA LYS A 136 15.09 -37.92 30.42
C LYS A 136 13.99 -37.19 29.64
N GLU A 137 12.97 -37.88 29.13
CA GLU A 137 11.96 -37.25 28.24
C GLU A 137 11.31 -36.02 28.91
N PRO A 138 11.54 -34.78 28.42
CA PRO A 138 11.01 -33.58 29.04
C PRO A 138 9.54 -33.37 28.63
N LYS A 139 8.78 -32.68 29.49
CA LYS A 139 7.42 -32.20 29.16
C LYS A 139 7.51 -30.91 28.35
N TYR A 140 6.71 -30.80 27.29
CA TYR A 140 6.78 -29.68 26.35
C TYR A 140 5.60 -28.72 26.53
N TYR A 141 5.86 -27.43 26.70
CA TYR A 141 4.83 -26.42 26.95
C TYR A 141 4.87 -25.26 25.95
N ILE A 142 3.70 -24.84 25.46
CA ILE A 142 3.53 -23.65 24.60
C ILE A 142 2.50 -22.67 25.18
N PRO A 143 2.56 -21.37 24.86
CA PRO A 143 1.57 -20.42 25.33
C PRO A 143 0.19 -20.77 24.78
N ARG A 144 -0.85 -20.69 25.63
CA ARG A 144 -2.23 -21.04 25.23
C ARG A 144 -2.80 -20.13 24.16
N ILE A 145 -2.37 -18.88 24.15
CA ILE A 145 -2.77 -17.89 23.16
C ILE A 145 -1.53 -17.49 22.37
N ASN A 146 -1.66 -17.48 21.06
CA ASN A 146 -0.69 -16.89 20.17
C ASN A 146 -1.01 -15.40 20.02
N ILE A 147 -0.14 -14.54 20.54
CA ILE A 147 -0.32 -13.07 20.47
C ILE A 147 -0.22 -12.52 19.04
N ASN A 148 0.37 -13.28 18.11
CA ASN A 148 0.49 -12.95 16.68
C ASN A 148 -0.49 -13.76 15.81
N ASP A 149 -1.56 -14.32 16.39
CA ASP A 149 -2.58 -15.06 15.63
C ASP A 149 -3.41 -14.08 14.78
N ASN A 150 -3.45 -14.30 13.45
CA ASN A 150 -3.95 -13.36 12.43
C ASN A 150 -3.26 -11.99 12.47
N LYS A 151 -2.37 -11.74 11.49
CA LYS A 151 -1.54 -10.53 11.33
C LYS A 151 -2.17 -9.27 11.96
N THR A 152 -1.63 -8.88 13.11
CA THR A 152 -1.87 -7.64 13.90
C THR A 152 -3.18 -7.42 14.65
N GLU A 153 -4.11 -8.38 14.74
CA GLU A 153 -5.45 -8.11 15.32
C GLU A 153 -5.44 -7.70 16.81
N TYR A 154 -4.69 -8.36 17.70
CA TYR A 154 -4.71 -8.02 19.13
C TYR A 154 -3.94 -6.76 19.49
N LEU A 155 -2.78 -6.53 18.85
CA LEU A 155 -1.98 -5.33 19.09
C LEU A 155 -2.66 -4.10 18.49
N GLY A 156 -3.16 -4.21 17.25
CA GLY A 156 -3.92 -3.14 16.61
C GLY A 156 -5.16 -2.77 17.42
N LEU A 157 -5.92 -3.76 17.89
CA LEU A 157 -7.08 -3.51 18.75
C LEU A 157 -6.71 -2.82 20.07
N ALA A 158 -5.58 -3.17 20.68
CA ALA A 158 -5.12 -2.52 21.91
C ALA A 158 -4.67 -1.07 21.65
N ILE A 159 -4.06 -0.80 20.50
CA ILE A 159 -3.67 0.55 20.07
C ILE A 159 -4.92 1.40 19.80
N SER A 160 -5.87 0.91 18.99
CA SER A 160 -7.09 1.67 18.66
C SER A 160 -8.01 1.96 19.85
N ASN A 161 -7.92 1.17 20.93
CA ASN A 161 -8.64 1.44 22.18
C ASN A 161 -7.78 2.18 23.22
N ASN A 162 -6.56 2.60 22.86
CA ASN A 162 -5.66 3.37 23.70
C ASN A 162 -5.28 2.68 25.04
N GLU A 163 -5.10 1.35 25.00
CA GLU A 163 -4.88 0.52 26.18
C GLU A 163 -3.38 0.32 26.50
N ILE A 164 -2.74 1.37 27.02
CA ILE A 164 -1.28 1.44 27.26
C ILE A 164 -0.73 0.25 28.07
N ASP A 165 -1.42 -0.15 29.14
CA ASP A 165 -0.97 -1.25 30.01
C ASP A 165 -0.99 -2.59 29.28
N ILE A 166 -2.00 -2.83 28.44
CA ILE A 166 -2.14 -4.06 27.65
C ILE A 166 -1.08 -4.08 26.55
N VAL A 167 -0.83 -2.94 25.89
CA VAL A 167 0.25 -2.80 24.90
C VAL A 167 1.61 -3.11 25.54
N LYS A 168 1.90 -2.56 26.73
CA LYS A 168 3.13 -2.89 27.48
C LYS A 168 3.22 -4.37 27.83
N GLN A 169 2.11 -5.01 28.21
CA GLN A 169 2.08 -6.46 28.47
C GLN A 169 2.41 -7.26 27.21
N PHE A 170 1.86 -6.89 26.06
CA PHE A 170 2.15 -7.56 24.78
C PHE A 170 3.61 -7.36 24.33
N LEU A 171 4.12 -6.13 24.38
CA LEU A 171 5.52 -5.81 24.05
C LEU A 171 6.51 -6.55 24.97
N ASN A 172 6.12 -6.88 26.21
CA ASN A 172 6.94 -7.63 27.15
C ASN A 172 6.56 -9.12 27.27
N ALA A 173 5.61 -9.63 26.48
CA ALA A 173 5.12 -11.00 26.60
C ALA A 173 6.24 -12.04 26.42
N HIS A 174 7.21 -11.78 25.54
CA HIS A 174 8.38 -12.62 25.31
C HIS A 174 9.32 -12.70 26.54
N LYS A 175 9.21 -11.77 27.49
CA LYS A 175 10.00 -11.72 28.74
C LYS A 175 9.33 -12.46 29.89
N ILE A 176 8.09 -12.92 29.75
CA ILE A 176 7.36 -13.57 30.84
C ILE A 176 8.10 -14.81 31.34
N ILE A 177 8.38 -14.81 32.65
CA ILE A 177 9.01 -15.93 33.37
C ILE A 177 7.89 -16.69 34.08
N THR A 178 7.54 -17.87 33.57
CA THR A 178 6.49 -18.69 34.17
C THR A 178 7.02 -19.45 35.38
N LYS A 179 6.13 -19.83 36.31
CA LYS A 179 6.48 -20.74 37.42
C LYS A 179 7.04 -22.09 36.94
N LEU A 180 6.74 -22.50 35.70
CA LEU A 180 7.22 -23.73 35.08
C LEU A 180 8.71 -23.68 34.72
N ASN A 181 9.32 -22.48 34.61
CA ASN A 181 10.74 -22.32 34.30
C ASN A 181 11.67 -22.90 35.38
N ASN A 182 11.15 -23.18 36.58
CA ASN A 182 11.90 -23.78 37.69
C ASN A 182 11.88 -25.31 37.66
N ASP A 183 11.15 -25.95 36.74
CA ASP A 183 11.12 -27.42 36.59
C ASP A 183 12.25 -27.87 35.63
N PRO A 184 13.26 -28.63 36.11
CA PRO A 184 14.37 -29.09 35.27
C PRO A 184 13.97 -30.10 34.20
N ASN A 185 12.75 -30.66 34.24
CA ASN A 185 12.22 -31.60 33.25
C ASN A 185 11.20 -30.97 32.28
N ALA A 186 11.10 -29.63 32.22
CA ALA A 186 10.17 -28.93 31.33
C ALA A 186 10.91 -28.13 30.23
N GLU A 187 10.53 -28.33 28.98
CA GLU A 187 10.91 -27.47 27.85
C GLU A 187 9.76 -26.51 27.52
N ILE A 188 10.01 -25.20 27.65
CA ILE A 188 8.97 -24.17 27.52
C ILE A 188 9.31 -23.22 26.37
N LEU A 189 8.39 -23.11 25.41
CA LEU A 189 8.49 -22.16 24.32
C LEU A 189 7.87 -20.83 24.75
N LYS A 190 8.69 -19.78 24.96
CA LYS A 190 8.20 -18.44 25.32
C LYS A 190 7.28 -17.84 24.23
N HIS A 191 6.55 -16.79 24.59
CA HIS A 191 5.84 -15.98 23.59
C HIS A 191 6.83 -15.41 22.56
N PRO A 192 6.46 -15.36 21.28
CA PRO A 192 7.26 -14.67 20.26
C PRO A 192 7.31 -13.16 20.55
N ARG A 193 8.27 -12.43 19.95
CA ARG A 193 8.16 -10.97 19.84
C ARG A 193 6.95 -10.61 18.98
N ILE A 194 6.34 -9.47 19.25
CA ILE A 194 5.14 -9.05 18.53
C ILE A 194 5.49 -8.59 17.11
N ILE A 195 4.64 -8.89 16.13
CA ILE A 195 4.81 -8.43 14.75
C ILE A 195 4.16 -7.05 14.60
N MET A 196 4.88 -6.07 14.05
CA MET A 196 4.47 -4.66 13.98
C MET A 196 4.05 -4.20 12.57
N LYS A 197 3.63 -5.11 11.69
CA LYS A 197 3.27 -4.80 10.29
C LYS A 197 1.82 -4.37 10.13
N GLY A 198 1.56 -3.22 9.48
CA GLY A 198 0.20 -2.75 9.21
C GLY A 198 -0.52 -2.28 10.47
N LEU A 199 0.20 -1.56 11.33
CA LEU A 199 -0.39 -0.80 12.43
C LEU A 199 -0.94 0.52 11.87
N ASP A 200 -2.02 1.01 12.47
CA ASP A 200 -2.60 2.31 12.16
C ASP A 200 -1.73 3.42 12.76
N THR A 201 -1.24 4.34 11.92
CA THR A 201 -0.26 5.37 12.29
C THR A 201 -0.87 6.40 13.25
N GLU A 202 -2.09 6.85 12.98
CA GLU A 202 -2.78 7.90 13.74
C GLU A 202 -3.05 7.41 15.18
N HIS A 203 -3.72 6.26 15.33
CA HIS A 203 -4.00 5.70 16.66
C HIS A 203 -2.73 5.31 17.42
N LEU A 204 -1.65 4.93 16.71
CA LEU A 204 -0.36 4.66 17.34
C LEU A 204 0.28 5.95 17.85
N CYS A 205 0.23 7.06 17.11
CA CYS A 205 0.71 8.34 17.58
C CYS A 205 -0.07 8.81 18.82
N ASP A 206 -1.41 8.75 18.81
CA ASP A 206 -2.24 9.09 19.98
C ASP A 206 -1.84 8.30 21.23
N LEU A 207 -1.71 6.97 21.10
CA LEU A 207 -1.27 6.10 22.20
C LEU A 207 0.14 6.47 22.68
N LEU A 208 1.04 6.86 21.78
CA LEU A 208 2.41 7.25 22.13
C LEU A 208 2.45 8.61 22.83
N GLU A 209 1.61 9.57 22.43
CA GLU A 209 1.51 10.86 23.11
C GLU A 209 1.06 10.69 24.56
N GLU A 210 0.07 9.83 24.80
CA GLU A 210 -0.39 9.51 26.16
C GLU A 210 0.58 8.60 26.93
N GLY A 211 1.15 7.60 26.26
CA GLY A 211 2.08 6.62 26.84
C GLY A 211 3.51 7.13 27.04
N GLY A 212 3.84 8.26 26.43
CA GLY A 212 5.12 8.93 26.47
C GLY A 212 6.25 8.20 25.75
N LEU A 213 7.43 8.82 25.78
CA LEU A 213 8.64 8.32 25.10
C LEU A 213 9.09 6.93 25.57
N GLU A 214 8.79 6.55 26.82
CA GLU A 214 9.09 5.22 27.35
C GLU A 214 8.30 4.11 26.65
N LEU A 215 7.08 4.40 26.20
CA LEU A 215 6.31 3.48 25.39
C LEU A 215 6.94 3.34 23.99
N LEU A 216 7.33 4.46 23.35
CA LEU A 216 8.02 4.42 22.06
C LEU A 216 9.32 3.60 22.13
N LYS A 217 10.13 3.79 23.18
CA LYS A 217 11.33 2.98 23.42
C LYS A 217 11.03 1.48 23.46
N LEU A 218 9.92 1.07 24.07
CA LEU A 218 9.50 -0.34 24.09
C LEU A 218 9.13 -0.88 22.70
N PHE A 219 8.52 -0.06 21.84
CA PHE A 219 8.28 -0.42 20.44
C PHE A 219 9.60 -0.59 19.67
N PHE A 220 10.55 0.32 19.84
CA PHE A 220 11.88 0.22 19.22
C PHE A 220 12.64 -1.04 19.64
N ILE A 221 12.62 -1.39 20.93
CA ILE A 221 13.23 -2.64 21.44
C ILE A 221 12.62 -3.89 20.78
N ASN A 222 11.33 -3.83 20.43
CA ASN A 222 10.62 -4.94 19.83
C ASN A 222 10.67 -4.96 18.29
N GLY A 223 11.40 -4.04 17.65
CA GLY A 223 11.73 -4.14 16.22
C GLY A 223 11.05 -3.13 15.28
N LEU A 224 10.54 -2.00 15.79
CA LEU A 224 9.90 -0.95 14.96
C LEU A 224 10.81 -0.38 13.84
N LYS A 225 12.14 -0.60 13.91
CA LYS A 225 13.17 -0.04 12.99
C LYS A 225 13.17 -0.55 11.53
N GLN A 226 12.34 -1.54 11.15
CA GLN A 226 12.48 -2.24 9.85
C GLN A 226 11.27 -2.12 8.89
N ASP A 227 10.28 -1.28 9.18
CA ASP A 227 9.06 -1.17 8.36
C ASP A 227 8.71 0.30 8.06
N SER A 228 7.97 0.52 6.96
CA SER A 228 7.42 1.82 6.51
C SER A 228 6.70 2.62 7.61
N VAL A 229 6.26 1.95 8.68
CA VAL A 229 5.59 2.53 9.84
C VAL A 229 6.46 3.56 10.57
N CYS A 230 7.79 3.37 10.67
CA CYS A 230 8.67 4.32 11.35
C CYS A 230 8.74 5.68 10.65
N SER A 231 8.69 5.66 9.31
CA SER A 231 8.60 6.86 8.48
C SER A 231 7.22 7.50 8.61
N SER A 232 6.14 6.70 8.60
CA SER A 232 4.78 7.21 8.76
C SER A 232 4.56 7.92 10.10
N ILE A 233 5.00 7.34 11.23
CA ILE A 233 4.87 8.01 12.54
C ILE A 233 5.74 9.27 12.63
N PHE A 234 6.86 9.31 11.91
CA PHE A 234 7.72 10.49 11.88
C PHE A 234 7.02 11.67 11.17
N SER A 235 6.42 11.40 10.01
CA SER A 235 5.61 12.39 9.29
C SER A 235 4.40 12.84 10.11
N GLU A 236 3.70 11.91 10.78
CA GLU A 236 2.55 12.21 11.64
C GLU A 236 2.94 13.10 12.84
N PHE A 237 4.10 12.85 13.46
CA PHE A 237 4.59 13.73 14.53
C PHE A 237 5.03 15.11 14.02
N CYS A 238 5.46 15.22 12.76
CA CYS A 238 5.71 16.52 12.11
C CYS A 238 4.40 17.27 11.85
N TYR A 239 3.34 16.56 11.47
CA TYR A 239 1.98 17.09 11.32
C TYR A 239 1.39 17.58 12.65
N THR A 240 1.56 16.83 13.75
CA THR A 240 1.04 17.20 15.09
C THR A 240 1.97 18.13 15.89
N GLY A 241 3.19 18.36 15.42
CA GLY A 241 4.15 19.29 16.02
C GLY A 241 4.90 18.76 17.25
N ASN A 242 4.91 17.46 17.50
CA ASN A 242 5.47 16.89 18.73
C ASN A 242 7.00 16.70 18.68
N MET A 243 7.73 17.80 18.89
CA MET A 243 9.19 17.89 18.82
C MET A 243 9.96 16.79 19.59
N LYS A 244 9.41 16.32 20.72
CA LYS A 244 10.08 15.30 21.56
C LYS A 244 10.18 13.96 20.84
N PHE A 245 9.13 13.54 20.13
CA PHE A 245 9.11 12.30 19.38
C PHE A 245 9.88 12.43 18.06
N ILE A 246 9.74 13.57 17.37
CA ILE A 246 10.48 13.88 16.14
C ILE A 246 11.99 13.72 16.36
N LYS A 247 12.54 14.35 17.39
CA LYS A 247 13.98 14.24 17.71
C LYS A 247 14.41 12.80 17.95
N PHE A 248 13.65 12.06 18.77
CA PHE A 248 13.98 10.68 19.10
C PHE A 248 13.92 9.76 17.88
N LEU A 249 12.93 9.92 17.01
CA LEU A 249 12.76 9.12 15.80
C LEU A 249 13.88 9.40 14.80
N PHE A 250 14.21 10.67 14.55
CA PHE A 250 15.31 11.08 13.70
C PHE A 250 16.66 10.53 14.19
N GLU A 251 16.96 10.68 15.48
CA GLU A 251 18.18 10.13 16.11
C GLU A 251 18.27 8.59 16.02
N ASN A 252 17.14 7.91 15.81
CA ASN A 252 17.06 6.47 15.66
C ASN A 252 16.97 5.98 14.21
N GLY A 253 17.20 6.87 13.24
CA GLY A 253 17.31 6.55 11.82
C GLY A 253 16.01 6.63 11.03
N ALA A 254 15.04 7.43 11.48
CA ALA A 254 13.92 7.82 10.63
C ALA A 254 14.42 8.67 9.46
N ASP A 255 13.93 8.38 8.26
CA ASP A 255 14.23 9.15 7.07
C ASP A 255 13.54 10.52 7.13
N ILE A 256 14.27 11.58 6.79
CA ILE A 256 13.80 12.97 6.86
C ILE A 256 13.08 13.39 5.58
N ASP A 257 13.36 12.72 4.46
CA ASP A 257 12.81 13.00 3.13
C ASP A 257 12.08 11.75 2.60
N THR A 258 11.18 11.21 3.42
CA THR A 258 10.42 10.00 3.09
C THR A 258 9.70 10.13 1.75
N GLY A 259 9.91 9.16 0.85
CA GLY A 259 9.59 9.26 -0.59
C GLY A 259 8.14 9.67 -0.96
N ASP A 260 8.05 10.25 -2.16
CA ASP A 260 6.94 10.73 -3.02
C ASP A 260 5.54 11.14 -2.48
N GLU A 261 5.01 10.59 -1.38
CA GLU A 261 3.65 10.91 -0.89
C GLU A 261 3.58 11.52 0.52
N LEU A 262 4.62 11.39 1.36
CA LEU A 262 4.60 11.86 2.75
C LEU A 262 5.85 12.69 3.07
N VAL A 263 5.88 13.98 2.70
CA VAL A 263 7.04 14.84 2.98
C VAL A 263 6.89 15.48 4.36
N PRO A 264 7.75 15.16 5.36
CA PRO A 264 7.61 15.67 6.74
C PRO A 264 7.69 17.20 6.84
N LEU A 265 8.49 17.82 5.95
CA LEU A 265 8.63 19.27 5.87
C LEU A 265 7.33 19.96 5.41
N ASP A 266 6.60 19.35 4.46
CA ASP A 266 5.34 19.89 3.93
C ASP A 266 4.27 19.90 5.02
N PHE A 267 4.13 18.79 5.76
CA PHE A 267 3.19 18.72 6.89
C PHE A 267 3.48 19.75 7.99
N ALA A 268 4.76 19.93 8.34
CA ALA A 268 5.14 20.92 9.34
C ALA A 268 4.87 22.37 8.87
N LEU A 269 4.93 22.64 7.56
CA LEU A 269 4.61 23.93 6.96
C LEU A 269 3.10 24.16 6.88
N ASP A 270 2.33 23.16 6.46
CA ASP A 270 0.86 23.23 6.32
C ASP A 270 0.19 23.52 7.67
N GLU A 271 0.65 22.88 8.75
CA GLU A 271 0.13 23.08 10.11
C GLU A 271 0.85 24.20 10.89
N ASN A 272 1.75 24.94 10.23
CA ASN A 272 2.47 26.08 10.79
C ASN A 272 3.26 25.73 12.08
N HIS A 273 3.82 24.52 12.14
CA HIS A 273 4.71 24.06 13.22
C HIS A 273 6.13 24.53 13.01
N LEU A 274 6.29 25.85 13.10
CA LEU A 274 7.52 26.56 12.75
C LEU A 274 8.79 26.10 13.50
N GLY A 275 8.66 25.63 14.74
CA GLY A 275 9.78 25.02 15.48
C GLY A 275 10.24 23.68 14.89
N VAL A 276 9.31 22.88 14.36
CA VAL A 276 9.58 21.63 13.64
C VAL A 276 10.22 21.93 12.29
N VAL A 277 9.69 22.91 11.55
CA VAL A 277 10.27 23.37 10.28
C VAL A 277 11.74 23.76 10.46
N LYS A 278 12.06 24.57 11.48
CA LYS A 278 13.45 24.94 11.80
C LYS A 278 14.32 23.71 12.08
N TYR A 279 13.83 22.78 12.88
CA TYR A 279 14.56 21.55 13.21
C TYR A 279 14.81 20.66 11.97
N LEU A 280 13.83 20.45 11.11
CA LEU A 280 13.97 19.62 9.90
C LEU A 280 14.98 20.22 8.91
N VAL A 281 14.92 21.55 8.70
CA VAL A 281 15.88 22.26 7.84
C VAL A 281 17.30 22.18 8.41
N GLU A 282 17.48 22.38 9.72
CA GLU A 282 18.78 22.21 10.40
C GLU A 282 19.34 20.78 10.26
N LYS A 283 18.47 19.77 10.16
CA LYS A 283 18.84 18.36 9.98
C LYS A 283 18.97 17.91 8.52
N GLY A 284 18.83 18.84 7.57
CA GLY A 284 19.14 18.61 6.16
C GLY A 284 17.99 18.12 5.30
N ALA A 285 16.73 18.42 5.68
CA ALA A 285 15.56 18.13 4.83
C ALA A 285 15.65 18.85 3.47
N ASP A 286 15.14 18.22 2.41
CA ASP A 286 15.11 18.81 1.07
C ASP A 286 14.16 20.02 1.01
N THR A 287 14.73 21.20 0.79
CA THR A 287 14.02 22.47 0.69
C THR A 287 13.76 22.91 -0.75
N SER A 288 14.14 22.12 -1.76
CA SER A 288 14.13 22.49 -3.17
C SER A 288 12.74 22.93 -3.70
N LYS A 289 11.66 22.43 -3.10
CA LYS A 289 10.27 22.73 -3.47
C LYS A 289 9.74 24.05 -2.88
N HIS A 290 10.42 24.65 -1.90
CA HIS A 290 9.89 25.77 -1.12
C HIS A 290 10.75 27.04 -1.21
N LYS A 291 10.36 27.95 -2.11
CA LYS A 291 11.12 29.19 -2.40
C LYS A 291 11.00 30.28 -1.33
N ASP A 292 9.98 30.21 -0.47
CA ASP A 292 9.66 31.24 0.53
C ASP A 292 10.14 30.89 1.96
N LEU A 293 10.86 29.79 2.11
CA LEU A 293 11.22 29.20 3.40
C LEU A 293 12.21 30.08 4.20
N GLU A 294 13.10 30.83 3.51
CA GLU A 294 13.99 31.83 4.15
C GLU A 294 13.21 33.01 4.76
N SER A 295 12.10 33.43 4.14
CA SER A 295 11.19 34.46 4.69
C SER A 295 10.45 33.95 5.93
N ILE A 296 10.02 32.69 5.93
CA ILE A 296 9.32 32.07 7.06
C ILE A 296 10.28 31.87 8.26
N ILE A 297 11.50 31.40 8.01
CA ILE A 297 12.52 31.20 9.06
C ILE A 297 12.99 32.52 9.66
N SER A 298 13.19 33.56 8.84
CA SER A 298 13.59 34.88 9.34
C SER A 298 12.55 35.56 10.23
N ASN A 299 11.25 35.29 10.04
CA ASN A 299 10.18 35.81 10.89
C ASN A 299 10.08 35.11 12.27
N LEU A 300 10.68 33.94 12.44
CA LEU A 300 10.66 33.18 13.70
C LEU A 300 11.65 33.69 14.73
N ASP A 301 12.80 34.17 14.29
CA ASP A 301 13.84 34.67 15.19
C ASP A 301 13.40 35.93 15.96
N ASP A 302 12.32 36.60 15.52
CA ASP A 302 11.71 37.76 16.19
C ASP A 302 10.61 37.40 17.22
N SER A 303 9.99 36.21 17.16
CA SER A 303 8.74 35.93 17.90
C SER A 303 8.85 35.03 19.14
N ASP A 304 9.93 34.26 19.32
CA ASP A 304 10.12 33.41 20.52
C ASP A 304 10.93 34.10 21.63
N SER A 305 10.65 35.39 21.84
CA SER A 305 11.26 36.25 22.85
C SER A 305 10.46 36.27 24.15
N SER A 306 10.05 35.12 24.70
CA SER A 306 9.46 35.12 26.05
C SER A 306 9.73 33.85 26.86
N THR A 307 10.98 33.73 27.34
CA THR A 307 11.41 33.35 28.71
C THR A 307 12.80 32.70 28.74
N LYS A 308 13.78 33.29 28.05
CA LYS A 308 15.19 33.10 28.43
C LYS A 308 15.67 34.40 29.05
N LYS A 309 15.83 34.41 30.37
CA LYS A 309 16.49 35.48 31.12
C LYS A 309 17.98 35.46 30.73
N LYS A 310 18.29 36.04 29.57
CA LYS A 310 19.64 36.23 29.04
C LYS A 310 20.29 37.40 29.77
N ILE A 311 21.47 37.17 30.33
CA ILE A 311 22.31 38.21 30.96
C ILE A 311 23.52 38.45 30.05
N LYS A 312 23.68 39.69 29.61
CA LYS A 312 24.78 40.19 28.77
C LYS A 312 26.12 40.21 29.53
N MET A 313 27.17 39.66 28.93
CA MET A 313 28.56 40.15 29.02
C MET A 313 29.25 39.91 27.66
N GLY A 314 30.03 40.88 27.19
CA GLY A 314 30.33 41.08 25.77
C GLY A 314 31.48 40.26 25.17
N SER A 315 31.17 39.58 24.05
CA SER A 315 31.84 39.68 22.73
C SER A 315 31.08 38.77 21.74
N ASP A 316 30.13 39.34 20.99
CA ASP A 316 29.49 38.96 19.71
C ASP A 316 29.19 37.49 19.28
N HIS A 317 29.30 36.48 20.15
CA HIS A 317 28.60 35.19 20.01
C HIS A 317 28.08 34.72 21.38
N GLU A 318 26.77 34.59 21.53
CA GLU A 318 26.11 34.18 22.77
C GLU A 318 25.98 32.65 22.79
N TYR A 319 27.04 31.95 23.21
CA TYR A 319 27.08 30.47 23.24
C TYR A 319 26.02 29.88 24.17
N THR A 320 25.27 28.91 23.67
CA THR A 320 24.46 28.02 24.54
C THR A 320 25.34 26.98 25.23
N LEU A 321 24.88 26.39 26.34
CA LEU A 321 25.64 25.33 27.02
C LEU A 321 25.90 24.14 26.08
N GLN A 322 24.90 23.78 25.26
CA GLN A 322 25.01 22.74 24.25
C GLN A 322 26.11 23.07 23.22
N GLU A 323 26.08 24.26 22.65
CA GLU A 323 27.04 24.71 21.63
C GLU A 323 28.47 24.79 22.18
N ALA A 324 28.63 25.22 23.43
CA ALA A 324 29.93 25.23 24.10
C ALA A 324 30.45 23.80 24.36
N CYS A 325 29.56 22.85 24.68
CA CYS A 325 29.90 21.43 24.85
C CYS A 325 30.23 20.75 23.52
N PHE A 326 29.51 21.07 22.45
CA PHE A 326 29.76 20.59 21.09
C PHE A 326 31.13 21.05 20.57
N ASN A 327 31.46 22.33 20.75
CA ASN A 327 32.68 22.94 20.23
C ASN A 327 33.93 22.76 21.13
N GLY A 328 33.81 22.13 22.30
CA GLY A 328 34.97 21.89 23.18
C GLY A 328 35.42 23.12 23.95
N HIS A 329 34.54 24.08 24.23
CA HIS A 329 34.90 25.34 24.91
C HIS A 329 34.72 25.24 26.43
N LEU A 330 35.62 24.52 27.11
CA LEU A 330 35.54 24.28 28.55
C LEU A 330 35.36 25.55 29.39
N ASP A 331 36.10 26.62 29.10
CA ASP A 331 36.03 27.88 29.86
C ASP A 331 34.64 28.53 29.74
N ILE A 332 34.00 28.42 28.57
CA ILE A 332 32.64 28.91 28.34
C ILE A 332 31.64 28.00 29.06
N VAL A 333 31.79 26.67 28.98
CA VAL A 333 30.96 25.70 29.71
C VAL A 333 30.99 25.99 31.22
N LYS A 334 32.18 26.13 31.80
CA LYS A 334 32.34 26.46 33.22
C LYS A 334 31.63 27.77 33.58
N SER A 335 31.83 28.80 32.76
CA SER A 335 31.24 30.12 32.98
C SER A 335 29.71 30.12 32.87
N LEU A 336 29.14 29.32 31.96
CA LEU A 336 27.70 29.17 31.79
C LEU A 336 27.07 28.38 32.95
N VAL A 337 27.68 27.27 33.36
CA VAL A 337 27.20 26.44 34.49
C VAL A 337 27.27 27.21 35.81
N GLU A 338 28.35 27.96 36.06
CA GLU A 338 28.47 28.83 37.24
C GLU A 338 27.44 29.97 37.27
N ARG A 339 26.98 30.42 36.10
CA ARG A 339 25.90 31.40 35.96
C ARG A 339 24.49 30.79 35.99
N GLY A 340 24.38 29.50 36.28
CA GLY A 340 23.12 28.80 36.48
C GLY A 340 22.53 28.15 35.22
N ALA A 341 23.32 27.91 34.17
CA ALA A 341 22.87 27.07 33.06
C ALA A 341 22.51 25.66 33.56
N ASN A 342 21.39 25.13 33.10
CA ASN A 342 20.89 23.82 33.52
C ASN A 342 21.63 22.71 32.76
N ILE A 343 22.52 21.99 33.46
CA ILE A 343 23.25 20.85 32.89
C ILE A 343 22.31 19.71 32.44
N HIS A 344 21.14 19.59 33.07
CA HIS A 344 20.14 18.57 32.77
C HIS A 344 19.16 18.97 31.65
N GLU A 345 19.38 20.12 31.00
CA GLU A 345 18.53 20.59 29.90
C GLU A 345 18.46 19.55 28.77
N ASN A 346 17.27 19.37 28.19
CA ASN A 346 17.00 18.44 27.09
C ASN A 346 17.53 17.02 27.32
N ASN A 347 17.39 16.50 28.54
CA ASN A 347 17.81 15.15 28.90
C ASN A 347 19.33 14.96 28.71
N GLU A 348 20.11 15.78 29.44
CA GLU A 348 21.59 15.76 29.46
C GLU A 348 22.23 16.02 28.09
N ILE A 349 21.65 16.90 27.28
CA ILE A 349 22.17 17.18 25.93
C ILE A 349 23.64 17.62 25.97
N ALA A 350 24.03 18.40 26.99
CA ALA A 350 25.39 18.86 27.19
C ALA A 350 26.39 17.70 27.35
N LEU A 351 26.04 16.68 28.15
CA LEU A 351 26.89 15.49 28.35
C LEU A 351 26.97 14.64 27.09
N LYS A 352 25.85 14.49 26.37
CA LYS A 352 25.79 13.72 25.12
C LYS A 352 26.68 14.33 24.04
N GLU A 353 26.56 15.64 23.82
CA GLU A 353 27.34 16.37 22.82
C GLU A 353 28.84 16.36 23.15
N ALA A 354 29.20 16.60 24.41
CA ALA A 354 30.60 16.52 24.84
C ALA A 354 31.17 15.09 24.65
N SER A 355 30.36 14.07 24.90
CA SER A 355 30.78 12.66 24.74
C SER A 355 30.90 12.24 23.27
N GLU A 356 29.98 12.68 22.41
CA GLU A 356 30.02 12.38 20.97
C GLU A 356 31.19 13.08 20.26
N ASN A 357 31.57 14.27 20.72
CA ASN A 357 32.66 15.06 20.12
C ASN A 357 34.03 14.87 20.82
N GLY A 358 34.11 14.04 21.86
CA GLY A 358 35.38 13.64 22.47
C GLY A 358 36.00 14.65 23.44
N HIS A 359 35.22 15.59 23.96
CA HIS A 359 35.72 16.62 24.87
C HIS A 359 35.76 16.11 26.31
N LEU A 360 36.76 15.28 26.63
CA LEU A 360 36.91 14.62 27.93
C LEU A 360 36.87 15.61 29.10
N ASP A 361 37.56 16.75 28.98
CA ASP A 361 37.62 17.79 30.01
C ASP A 361 36.25 18.40 30.34
N ILE A 362 35.37 18.51 29.35
CA ILE A 362 33.98 18.94 29.51
C ILE A 362 33.13 17.81 30.10
N VAL A 363 33.29 16.57 29.63
CA VAL A 363 32.60 15.39 30.18
C VAL A 363 32.93 15.25 31.68
N GLU A 364 34.21 15.35 32.04
CA GLU A 364 34.69 15.33 33.42
C GLU A 364 33.99 16.40 34.26
N TYR A 365 34.01 17.65 33.78
CA TYR A 365 33.40 18.78 34.48
C TYR A 365 31.89 18.59 34.66
N LEU A 366 31.16 18.16 33.62
CA LEU A 366 29.71 17.97 33.69
C LEU A 366 29.33 16.84 34.66
N VAL A 367 30.05 15.71 34.62
CA VAL A 367 29.83 14.58 35.53
C VAL A 367 30.14 14.97 36.98
N GLU A 368 31.20 15.74 37.23
CA GLU A 368 31.51 16.28 38.56
C GLU A 368 30.43 17.25 39.08
N ARG A 369 29.75 17.96 38.17
CA ARG A 369 28.61 18.83 38.50
C ARG A 369 27.27 18.10 38.59
N GLY A 370 27.27 16.77 38.42
CA GLY A 370 26.13 15.91 38.69
C GLY A 370 25.34 15.48 37.45
N ALA A 371 25.87 15.63 36.23
CA ALA A 371 25.24 15.12 35.02
C ALA A 371 25.03 13.59 35.10
N ASP A 372 23.85 13.11 34.69
CA ASP A 372 23.51 11.69 34.72
C ASP A 372 24.17 10.91 33.58
N ILE A 373 25.20 10.13 33.90
CA ILE A 373 25.90 9.25 32.96
C ILE A 373 25.01 8.13 32.40
N HIS A 374 23.93 7.76 33.11
CA HIS A 374 23.01 6.70 32.71
C HIS A 374 21.86 7.18 31.83
N VAL A 375 21.87 8.46 31.45
CA VAL A 375 20.86 9.07 30.59
C VAL A 375 20.65 8.25 29.31
N ASP A 376 19.37 8.03 28.99
CA ASP A 376 18.93 7.19 27.86
C ASP A 376 19.59 5.80 27.81
N GLN A 377 19.79 5.20 28.99
CA GLN A 377 20.45 3.90 29.18
C GLN A 377 21.89 3.94 28.64
N ASP A 378 22.70 4.82 29.24
CA ASP A 378 24.14 4.98 28.96
C ASP A 378 24.43 5.41 27.51
N TRP A 379 23.58 6.29 26.94
CA TRP A 379 23.79 6.87 25.61
C TRP A 379 25.14 7.60 25.45
N PRO A 380 25.62 8.39 26.43
CA PRO A 380 26.93 9.05 26.32
C PRO A 380 28.07 8.07 26.02
N LEU A 381 28.05 6.89 26.66
CA LEU A 381 29.01 5.81 26.42
C LEU A 381 28.92 5.29 24.97
N GLY A 382 27.70 5.13 24.45
CA GLY A 382 27.48 4.68 23.08
C GLY A 382 27.93 5.68 22.02
N MET A 383 27.73 6.99 22.22
CA MET A 383 28.18 8.01 21.28
C MET A 383 29.70 8.21 21.30
N ALA A 384 30.33 8.19 22.47
CA ALA A 384 31.79 8.16 22.56
C ALA A 384 32.36 6.91 21.83
N SER A 385 31.68 5.77 21.97
CA SER A 385 32.02 4.52 21.27
C SER A 385 31.82 4.59 19.75
N LYS A 386 30.83 5.33 19.25
CA LYS A 386 30.59 5.62 17.82
C LYS A 386 31.73 6.43 17.22
N SER A 387 32.01 7.56 17.86
CA SER A 387 32.96 8.57 17.35
C SER A 387 34.42 8.18 17.53
N GLY A 388 34.71 7.18 18.37
CA GLY A 388 36.07 6.64 18.53
C GLY A 388 36.87 7.28 19.66
N HIS A 389 36.21 7.90 20.65
CA HIS A 389 36.86 8.60 21.76
C HIS A 389 37.09 7.66 22.95
N LEU A 390 38.15 6.85 22.86
CA LEU A 390 38.49 5.82 23.86
C LEU A 390 38.72 6.39 25.28
N ASP A 391 39.27 7.60 25.37
CA ASP A 391 39.50 8.32 26.62
C ASP A 391 38.20 8.70 27.34
N VAL A 392 37.21 9.21 26.60
CA VAL A 392 35.85 9.45 27.13
C VAL A 392 35.16 8.14 27.51
N VAL A 393 35.28 7.09 26.68
CA VAL A 393 34.74 5.75 26.98
C VAL A 393 35.32 5.23 28.30
N LYS A 394 36.65 5.30 28.47
CA LYS A 394 37.33 4.88 29.69
C LYS A 394 36.81 5.63 30.90
N TYR A 395 36.75 6.96 30.82
CA TYR A 395 36.25 7.79 31.90
C TYR A 395 34.81 7.44 32.30
N LEU A 396 33.90 7.32 31.33
CA LEU A 396 32.49 7.00 31.60
C LEU A 396 32.35 5.61 32.25
N VAL A 397 33.08 4.60 31.77
CA VAL A 397 33.09 3.25 32.37
C VAL A 397 33.67 3.28 33.78
N GLU A 398 34.75 4.03 34.02
CA GLU A 398 35.32 4.23 35.37
C GLU A 398 34.36 4.92 36.34
N LYS A 399 33.52 5.83 35.84
CA LYS A 399 32.45 6.49 36.62
C LYS A 399 31.20 5.63 36.80
N GLY A 400 31.19 4.42 36.25
CA GLY A 400 30.15 3.43 36.49
C GLY A 400 29.16 3.24 35.36
N ALA A 401 29.40 3.80 34.17
CA ALA A 401 28.54 3.57 33.00
C ALA A 401 28.40 2.06 32.71
N ASN A 402 27.17 1.63 32.44
CA ASN A 402 26.86 0.22 32.25
C ASN A 402 27.21 -0.22 30.82
N VAL A 403 28.35 -0.90 30.65
CA VAL A 403 28.80 -1.44 29.36
C VAL A 403 27.81 -2.42 28.71
N LYS A 404 26.90 -3.00 29.48
CA LYS A 404 25.86 -3.94 29.01
C LYS A 404 24.52 -3.27 28.73
N ALA A 405 24.42 -1.95 28.89
CA ALA A 405 23.19 -1.22 28.65
C ALA A 405 22.66 -1.46 27.22
N ARG A 406 21.33 -1.49 27.06
CA ARG A 406 20.66 -1.64 25.76
C ARG A 406 21.19 -2.84 24.96
N GLU A 407 21.31 -3.98 25.63
CA GLU A 407 21.86 -5.21 25.05
C GLU A 407 23.34 -5.10 24.61
N ASN A 408 24.19 -4.26 25.23
CA ASN A 408 25.59 -3.91 24.83
C ASN A 408 25.70 -2.95 23.64
N PHE A 409 24.77 -1.98 23.55
CA PHE A 409 24.71 -0.96 22.51
C PHE A 409 26.06 -0.28 22.20
N ALA A 410 26.84 0.07 23.23
CA ALA A 410 28.15 0.70 23.06
C ALA A 410 29.12 -0.20 22.27
N MET A 411 29.13 -1.50 22.56
CA MET A 411 29.94 -2.49 21.83
C MET A 411 29.43 -2.66 20.40
N GLY A 412 28.12 -2.77 20.20
CA GLY A 412 27.51 -2.88 18.88
C GLY A 412 27.87 -1.74 17.93
N ILE A 413 27.73 -0.51 18.42
CA ILE A 413 28.08 0.69 17.66
C ILE A 413 29.59 0.80 17.43
N ALA A 414 30.43 0.45 18.41
CA ALA A 414 31.87 0.41 18.23
C ALA A 414 32.27 -0.58 17.12
N CYS A 415 31.64 -1.77 17.08
CA CYS A 415 31.86 -2.74 16.02
C CYS A 415 31.38 -2.24 14.65
N ARG A 416 30.21 -1.61 14.57
CA ARG A 416 29.68 -1.01 13.33
C ARG A 416 30.62 0.05 12.73
N ASN A 417 31.32 0.80 13.58
CA ASN A 417 32.20 1.90 13.16
C ASN A 417 33.70 1.51 13.17
N GLY A 418 34.04 0.22 13.25
CA GLY A 418 35.43 -0.25 13.16
C GLY A 418 36.34 0.16 14.32
N ARG A 419 35.80 0.45 15.51
CA ARG A 419 36.57 0.95 16.67
C ARG A 419 37.20 -0.19 17.48
N LEU A 420 38.23 -0.83 16.92
CA LEU A 420 38.84 -2.04 17.50
C LEU A 420 39.37 -1.84 18.93
N ASP A 421 40.00 -0.70 19.22
CA ASP A 421 40.53 -0.33 20.53
C ASP A 421 39.44 -0.18 21.59
N ILE A 422 38.29 0.41 21.22
CA ILE A 422 37.11 0.50 22.08
C ILE A 422 36.47 -0.87 22.27
N VAL A 423 36.35 -1.69 21.22
CA VAL A 423 35.81 -3.06 21.33
C VAL A 423 36.65 -3.91 22.29
N LYS A 424 37.99 -3.84 22.18
CA LYS A 424 38.92 -4.48 23.12
C LYS A 424 38.63 -4.06 24.56
N TYR A 425 38.58 -2.75 24.80
CA TYR A 425 38.35 -2.19 26.13
C TYR A 425 36.97 -2.57 26.69
N LEU A 426 35.90 -2.54 25.88
CA LEU A 426 34.56 -2.91 26.32
C LEU A 426 34.47 -4.41 26.69
N ILE A 427 35.12 -5.29 25.92
CA ILE A 427 35.19 -6.73 26.25
C ILE A 427 35.96 -6.94 27.56
N GLU A 428 37.10 -6.27 27.74
CA GLU A 428 37.89 -6.32 28.98
C GLU A 428 37.07 -5.86 30.21
N ASN A 429 36.14 -4.93 30.01
CA ASN A 429 35.23 -4.43 31.06
C ASN A 429 33.89 -5.16 31.12
N GLY A 430 33.79 -6.33 30.46
CA GLY A 430 32.70 -7.28 30.65
C GLY A 430 31.55 -7.17 29.68
N ALA A 431 31.68 -6.48 28.54
CA ALA A 431 30.69 -6.52 27.46
C ALA A 431 30.48 -7.97 26.96
N ASP A 432 29.24 -8.31 26.63
CA ASP A 432 28.86 -9.67 26.18
C ASP A 432 29.10 -9.84 24.68
N LEU A 433 30.14 -10.61 24.35
CA LEU A 433 30.52 -11.01 22.99
C LEU A 433 29.41 -11.78 22.25
N ASN A 434 28.45 -12.40 22.94
CA ASN A 434 27.42 -13.23 22.29
C ASN A 434 26.08 -12.51 22.11
N ALA A 435 26.00 -11.20 22.37
CA ALA A 435 24.76 -10.47 22.24
C ALA A 435 24.30 -10.39 20.76
N GLU A 436 23.10 -10.91 20.50
CA GLU A 436 22.62 -11.43 19.21
C GLU A 436 22.38 -10.37 18.11
N ASN A 437 22.10 -9.12 18.50
CA ASN A 437 21.72 -8.06 17.55
C ASN A 437 22.92 -7.35 16.89
N HIS A 438 24.13 -7.51 17.41
CA HIS A 438 25.32 -6.79 16.93
C HIS A 438 25.90 -7.38 15.64
N TRP A 439 26.00 -8.71 15.58
CA TRP A 439 26.66 -9.40 14.47
C TRP A 439 25.86 -9.28 13.18
N ASN A 440 24.53 -9.31 13.26
CA ASN A 440 23.64 -9.06 12.13
C ASN A 440 23.77 -7.64 11.56
N GLN A 441 24.18 -6.64 12.36
CA GLN A 441 24.42 -5.28 11.89
C GLN A 441 25.81 -5.16 11.25
N ILE A 442 26.82 -5.80 11.85
CA ILE A 442 28.19 -5.85 11.32
C ILE A 442 28.24 -6.50 9.93
N PHE A 443 27.48 -7.56 9.66
CA PHE A 443 27.45 -8.20 8.34
C PHE A 443 26.42 -7.58 7.36
N ARG A 444 25.57 -6.65 7.78
CA ARG A 444 24.56 -6.03 6.89
C ARG A 444 25.06 -4.79 6.17
N GLU A 445 26.01 -4.08 6.75
CA GLU A 445 26.56 -2.84 6.20
C GLU A 445 28.04 -3.06 5.87
N LYS A 446 28.33 -3.31 4.59
CA LYS A 446 29.66 -3.36 3.94
C LYS A 446 30.82 -3.24 4.93
N ASN A 447 31.25 -4.37 5.51
CA ASN A 447 32.24 -4.33 6.57
C ASN A 447 33.65 -4.46 6.01
N ASP A 448 34.38 -3.34 5.99
CA ASP A 448 35.80 -3.27 5.60
C ASP A 448 36.74 -3.65 6.78
N HIS A 449 36.20 -3.90 7.98
CA HIS A 449 36.97 -4.08 9.23
C HIS A 449 37.18 -5.57 9.58
N LEU A 450 37.91 -6.29 8.72
CA LEU A 450 38.23 -7.72 8.92
C LEU A 450 39.08 -7.98 10.17
N ASP A 451 39.92 -7.02 10.57
CA ASP A 451 40.75 -7.06 11.78
C ASP A 451 39.91 -7.16 13.07
N LEU A 452 38.74 -6.52 13.07
CA LEU A 452 37.76 -6.60 14.14
C LEU A 452 37.13 -8.01 14.20
N LEU A 453 36.76 -8.58 13.06
CA LEU A 453 36.24 -9.95 12.99
C LEU A 453 37.26 -11.00 13.41
N ASP A 454 38.52 -10.85 13.01
CA ASP A 454 39.62 -11.71 13.46
C ASP A 454 39.80 -11.66 14.97
N TYR A 455 39.82 -10.45 15.56
CA TYR A 455 39.94 -10.29 17.01
C TYR A 455 38.77 -10.93 17.76
N LEU A 456 37.53 -10.71 17.32
CA LEU A 456 36.35 -11.26 17.99
C LEU A 456 36.29 -12.79 17.90
N THR A 457 36.65 -13.36 16.74
CA THR A 457 36.71 -14.81 16.55
C THR A 457 37.80 -15.43 17.42
N ALA A 458 38.97 -14.79 17.52
CA ALA A 458 40.04 -15.20 18.43
C ALA A 458 39.61 -15.15 19.92
N ASN A 459 38.66 -14.28 20.27
CA ASN A 459 38.11 -14.15 21.62
C ASN A 459 36.85 -14.99 21.88
N GLY A 460 36.56 -15.97 21.02
CA GLY A 460 35.51 -16.96 21.26
C GLY A 460 34.15 -16.63 20.67
N LEU A 461 34.08 -15.75 19.66
CA LEU A 461 32.88 -15.59 18.84
C LEU A 461 32.70 -16.84 17.97
N TYR A 462 31.66 -17.63 18.27
CA TYR A 462 31.29 -18.81 17.49
C TYR A 462 30.05 -18.52 16.65
N PHE A 463 30.17 -18.65 15.34
CA PHE A 463 29.05 -18.52 14.43
C PHE A 463 28.21 -19.83 14.48
N ASN A 464 27.00 -19.83 15.05
CA ASN A 464 26.06 -20.98 15.05
C ASN A 464 25.31 -21.10 13.69
N TYR A 465 24.32 -22.01 13.55
CA TYR A 465 23.43 -22.31 12.38
C TYR A 465 23.02 -21.13 11.49
N LYS A 466 23.08 -19.91 12.01
CA LYS A 466 22.97 -18.63 11.30
C LYS A 466 24.12 -18.30 10.32
N ILE A 467 25.23 -19.06 10.31
CA ILE A 467 26.29 -18.93 9.30
C ILE A 467 25.71 -19.03 7.89
N ILE A 468 24.75 -19.94 7.71
CA ILE A 468 24.13 -20.20 6.41
C ILE A 468 23.47 -18.90 5.88
N THR A 469 22.69 -18.22 6.72
CA THR A 469 22.02 -16.97 6.34
C THR A 469 22.98 -15.81 6.09
N ILE A 470 24.10 -15.74 6.81
CA ILE A 470 25.10 -14.68 6.64
C ILE A 470 25.92 -14.92 5.37
N LEU A 471 26.32 -16.17 5.11
CA LEU A 471 27.00 -16.55 3.87
C LEU A 471 26.11 -16.28 2.65
N GLU A 472 24.84 -16.65 2.71
CA GLU A 472 23.85 -16.35 1.66
C GLU A 472 23.73 -14.83 1.39
N GLU A 473 23.68 -13.99 2.43
CA GLU A 473 23.62 -12.53 2.28
C GLU A 473 24.92 -11.94 1.72
N ALA A 474 26.09 -12.42 2.19
CA ALA A 474 27.38 -11.99 1.66
C ALA A 474 27.53 -12.36 0.17
N CYS A 475 27.08 -13.57 -0.21
CA CYS A 475 27.01 -14.01 -1.60
C CYS A 475 26.05 -13.16 -2.43
N ARG A 476 24.90 -12.74 -1.88
CA ARG A 476 23.93 -11.86 -2.56
C ARG A 476 24.53 -10.49 -2.88
N LYS A 477 25.30 -9.94 -1.96
CA LYS A 477 25.97 -8.63 -2.11
C LYS A 477 27.29 -8.67 -2.87
N GLY A 478 27.87 -9.86 -3.05
CA GLY A 478 29.18 -10.02 -3.68
C GLY A 478 30.36 -9.63 -2.77
N GLU A 479 30.17 -9.67 -1.45
CA GLU A 479 31.18 -9.31 -0.46
C GLU A 479 32.22 -10.43 -0.30
N LEU A 480 33.09 -10.59 -1.32
CA LEU A 480 34.03 -11.70 -1.42
C LEU A 480 34.92 -11.89 -0.19
N ASP A 481 35.37 -10.80 0.44
CA ASP A 481 36.23 -10.87 1.61
C ASP A 481 35.51 -11.44 2.84
N ILE A 482 34.21 -11.12 3.00
CA ILE A 482 33.35 -11.71 4.03
C ILE A 482 33.07 -13.18 3.71
N VAL A 483 32.79 -13.52 2.45
CA VAL A 483 32.63 -14.91 2.00
C VAL A 483 33.89 -15.74 2.34
N LYS A 484 35.07 -15.23 1.98
CA LYS A 484 36.37 -15.86 2.33
C LYS A 484 36.54 -16.05 3.82
N PHE A 485 36.25 -15.02 4.61
CA PHE A 485 36.34 -15.08 6.06
C PHE A 485 35.41 -16.14 6.64
N LEU A 486 34.15 -16.19 6.22
CA LEU A 486 33.17 -17.15 6.70
C LEU A 486 33.56 -18.59 6.34
N VAL A 487 33.95 -18.84 5.09
CA VAL A 487 34.39 -20.17 4.63
C VAL A 487 35.62 -20.64 5.40
N LYS A 488 36.63 -19.77 5.59
CA LYS A 488 37.82 -20.08 6.40
C LYS A 488 37.48 -20.42 7.85
N ASN A 489 36.42 -19.83 8.41
CA ASN A 489 35.94 -20.08 9.77
C ASN A 489 34.88 -21.20 9.85
N GLY A 490 34.78 -22.05 8.82
CA GLY A 490 33.98 -23.28 8.87
C GLY A 490 32.54 -23.11 8.39
N ALA A 491 32.23 -22.06 7.63
CA ALA A 491 30.93 -21.95 6.96
C ALA A 491 30.73 -23.10 5.97
N ASN A 492 29.60 -23.80 6.09
CA ASN A 492 29.24 -24.84 5.14
C ASN A 492 28.75 -24.22 3.83
N ILE A 493 29.60 -24.26 2.80
CA ILE A 493 29.29 -23.76 1.45
C ILE A 493 28.09 -24.49 0.84
N ASN A 494 27.92 -25.77 1.15
CA ASN A 494 26.93 -26.65 0.53
C ASN A 494 25.63 -26.72 1.36
N ALA A 495 25.43 -25.77 2.26
CA ALA A 495 24.23 -25.70 3.08
C ALA A 495 22.97 -25.44 2.23
N ASN A 496 21.83 -25.97 2.68
CA ASN A 496 20.51 -25.81 2.07
C ASN A 496 20.43 -26.19 0.57
N GLY A 497 21.29 -27.07 0.06
CA GLY A 497 21.31 -27.37 -1.38
C GLY A 497 22.16 -26.41 -2.21
N ASN A 498 23.25 -25.88 -1.64
CA ASN A 498 24.19 -24.95 -2.32
C ASN A 498 23.59 -23.59 -2.67
N VAL A 499 22.67 -23.09 -1.84
CA VAL A 499 22.03 -21.78 -1.99
C VAL A 499 23.06 -20.64 -2.09
N ALA A 500 24.22 -20.75 -1.44
CA ALA A 500 25.29 -19.75 -1.54
C ALA A 500 25.83 -19.59 -2.97
N LEU A 501 26.08 -20.71 -3.67
CA LEU A 501 26.53 -20.70 -5.06
C LEU A 501 25.43 -20.14 -5.97
N ARG A 502 24.20 -20.63 -5.81
CA ARG A 502 23.05 -20.14 -6.59
C ARG A 502 22.85 -18.64 -6.46
N ILE A 503 22.82 -18.11 -5.23
CA ILE A 503 22.64 -16.67 -4.99
C ILE A 503 23.78 -15.86 -5.63
N ALA A 504 25.03 -16.31 -5.52
CA ALA A 504 26.15 -15.62 -6.16
C ALA A 504 26.01 -15.61 -7.69
N CYS A 505 25.53 -16.70 -8.30
CA CYS A 505 25.22 -16.81 -9.71
C CYS A 505 24.03 -15.92 -10.14
N GLU A 506 22.94 -15.93 -9.38
CA GLU A 506 21.73 -15.12 -9.59
C GLU A 506 22.02 -13.61 -9.56
N ASN A 507 23.03 -13.18 -8.82
CA ASN A 507 23.39 -11.75 -8.68
C ASN A 507 24.65 -11.35 -9.46
N GLY A 508 25.23 -12.25 -10.27
CA GLY A 508 26.31 -11.89 -11.19
C GLY A 508 27.71 -11.75 -10.57
N HIS A 509 27.94 -12.27 -9.37
CA HIS A 509 29.19 -12.05 -8.63
C HIS A 509 30.29 -13.05 -9.02
N LEU A 510 30.86 -12.88 -10.22
CA LEU A 510 31.83 -13.82 -10.83
C LEU A 510 32.97 -14.25 -9.89
N GLU A 511 33.64 -13.32 -9.21
CA GLU A 511 34.77 -13.66 -8.32
C GLU A 511 34.33 -14.43 -7.07
N THR A 512 33.10 -14.18 -6.59
CA THR A 512 32.50 -14.97 -5.50
C THR A 512 32.15 -16.37 -5.98
N VAL A 513 31.58 -16.51 -7.18
CA VAL A 513 31.29 -17.83 -7.78
C VAL A 513 32.57 -18.65 -7.94
N LYS A 514 33.64 -18.05 -8.51
CA LYS A 514 34.95 -18.72 -8.63
C LYS A 514 35.45 -19.23 -7.27
N TYR A 515 35.44 -18.36 -6.26
CA TYR A 515 35.92 -18.72 -4.93
C TYR A 515 35.09 -19.86 -4.30
N LEU A 516 33.76 -19.84 -4.45
CA LEU A 516 32.89 -20.90 -3.93
C LEU A 516 33.18 -22.25 -4.61
N ILE A 517 33.33 -22.26 -5.94
CA ILE A 517 33.68 -23.46 -6.72
C ILE A 517 35.05 -24.02 -6.28
N GLU A 518 36.07 -23.15 -6.15
CA GLU A 518 37.41 -23.53 -5.69
C GLU A 518 37.41 -24.14 -4.28
N ASN A 519 36.42 -23.79 -3.44
CA ASN A 519 36.27 -24.30 -2.08
C ASN A 519 35.22 -25.43 -1.96
N GLY A 520 34.84 -26.05 -3.09
CA GLY A 520 34.05 -27.29 -3.10
C GLY A 520 32.53 -27.09 -3.10
N ALA A 521 32.04 -25.94 -3.60
CA ALA A 521 30.63 -25.79 -3.93
C ALA A 521 30.18 -26.86 -4.94
N ASP A 522 29.07 -27.54 -4.66
CA ASP A 522 28.52 -28.54 -5.57
C ASP A 522 27.70 -27.84 -6.67
N ILE A 523 28.27 -27.82 -7.87
CA ILE A 523 27.72 -27.18 -9.07
C ILE A 523 26.43 -27.86 -9.53
N ARG A 524 26.27 -29.16 -9.24
CA ARG A 524 25.15 -30.00 -9.71
C ARG A 524 23.99 -30.07 -8.73
N ALA A 525 24.04 -29.29 -7.66
CA ALA A 525 23.00 -29.31 -6.66
C ALA A 525 21.69 -28.73 -7.21
N GLU A 526 20.58 -29.35 -6.77
CA GLU A 526 19.22 -28.98 -7.18
C GLU A 526 19.07 -28.87 -8.71
N ASP A 527 19.56 -29.89 -9.43
CA ASP A 527 19.43 -30.00 -10.89
C ASP A 527 20.08 -28.82 -11.64
N ASP A 528 21.32 -28.48 -11.26
CA ASP A 528 22.13 -27.40 -11.86
C ASP A 528 21.47 -26.00 -11.74
N ASP A 529 20.71 -25.74 -10.66
CA ASP A 529 20.00 -24.46 -10.43
C ASP A 529 20.93 -23.23 -10.50
N ALA A 530 22.20 -23.38 -10.13
CA ALA A 530 23.21 -22.33 -10.29
C ALA A 530 23.43 -21.92 -11.77
N LEU A 531 23.43 -22.89 -12.70
CA LEU A 531 23.51 -22.66 -14.14
C LEU A 531 22.24 -22.00 -14.66
N LEU A 532 21.08 -22.50 -14.26
CA LEU A 532 19.77 -21.94 -14.65
C LEU A 532 19.64 -20.48 -14.19
N SER A 533 19.99 -20.20 -12.93
CA SER A 533 19.97 -18.85 -12.34
C SER A 533 20.91 -17.88 -13.06
N ALA A 534 22.14 -18.30 -13.39
CA ALA A 534 23.08 -17.47 -14.16
C ALA A 534 22.59 -17.24 -15.60
N THR A 535 21.93 -18.24 -16.17
CA THR A 535 21.40 -18.20 -17.55
C THR A 535 20.22 -17.26 -17.68
N TYR A 536 19.24 -17.36 -16.77
CA TYR A 536 18.08 -16.46 -16.71
C TYR A 536 18.50 -14.99 -16.58
N ASN A 537 19.47 -14.71 -15.71
CA ASN A 537 19.94 -13.34 -15.45
C ASN A 537 20.97 -12.81 -16.46
N GLY A 538 21.38 -13.60 -17.46
CA GLY A 538 22.22 -13.11 -18.55
C GLY A 538 23.72 -13.03 -18.26
N TYR A 539 24.23 -13.77 -17.27
CA TYR A 539 25.64 -13.70 -16.88
C TYR A 539 26.51 -14.70 -17.65
N LEU A 540 26.79 -14.43 -18.92
CA LEU A 540 27.58 -15.31 -19.81
C LEU A 540 28.92 -15.76 -19.20
N SER A 541 29.65 -14.88 -18.52
CA SER A 541 30.93 -15.23 -17.88
C SER A 541 30.78 -16.29 -16.77
N ILE A 542 29.67 -16.25 -16.04
CA ILE A 542 29.35 -17.23 -14.99
C ILE A 542 28.87 -18.52 -15.62
N VAL A 543 28.00 -18.46 -16.65
CA VAL A 543 27.56 -19.63 -17.42
C VAL A 543 28.78 -20.40 -17.95
N LYS A 544 29.73 -19.70 -18.59
CA LYS A 544 30.98 -20.29 -19.06
C LYS A 544 31.76 -21.00 -17.95
N LEU A 545 31.95 -20.31 -16.83
CA LEU A 545 32.67 -20.85 -15.68
C LEU A 545 32.00 -22.12 -15.13
N LEU A 546 30.67 -22.15 -15.02
CA LEU A 546 29.91 -23.28 -14.51
C LEU A 546 30.01 -24.50 -15.46
N VAL A 547 29.82 -24.29 -16.76
CA VAL A 547 29.95 -25.35 -17.78
C VAL A 547 31.38 -25.90 -17.83
N GLU A 548 32.40 -25.02 -17.79
CA GLU A 548 33.82 -25.43 -17.73
C GLU A 548 34.16 -26.26 -16.48
N ASN A 549 33.48 -26.00 -15.36
CA ASN A 549 33.61 -26.78 -14.12
C ASN A 549 32.60 -27.92 -14.02
N GLY A 550 31.93 -28.23 -15.14
CA GLY A 550 31.19 -29.47 -15.33
C GLY A 550 29.71 -29.40 -15.06
N ALA A 551 29.05 -28.22 -15.07
CA ALA A 551 27.58 -28.10 -15.08
C ALA A 551 26.94 -28.78 -16.33
N ASP A 552 25.71 -29.29 -16.24
CA ASP A 552 25.01 -29.91 -17.38
C ASP A 552 24.13 -28.91 -18.07
N ILE A 553 24.47 -28.63 -19.32
CA ILE A 553 23.70 -27.76 -20.20
C ILE A 553 22.33 -28.37 -20.55
N HIS A 554 22.19 -29.69 -20.46
CA HIS A 554 20.96 -30.43 -20.72
C HIS A 554 20.14 -30.68 -19.43
N THR A 555 20.40 -29.91 -18.37
CA THR A 555 19.63 -30.07 -17.12
C THR A 555 18.12 -29.91 -17.38
N GLU A 556 17.34 -30.81 -16.79
CA GLU A 556 15.89 -30.96 -17.03
C GLU A 556 15.48 -30.99 -18.52
N GLY A 557 16.36 -31.44 -19.43
CA GLY A 557 16.13 -31.48 -20.88
C GLY A 557 16.99 -30.46 -21.62
N GLU A 558 16.42 -29.28 -21.92
CA GLU A 558 17.13 -28.14 -22.52
C GLU A 558 16.77 -26.85 -21.78
N ASN A 559 16.49 -26.95 -20.47
CA ASN A 559 15.92 -25.86 -19.68
C ASN A 559 16.85 -24.63 -19.66
N ALA A 560 18.17 -24.81 -19.63
CA ALA A 560 19.11 -23.69 -19.75
C ALA A 560 18.94 -22.92 -21.08
N LEU A 561 18.73 -23.63 -22.20
CA LEU A 561 18.50 -23.01 -23.50
C LEU A 561 17.14 -22.31 -23.58
N GLU A 562 16.09 -22.93 -23.04
CA GLU A 562 14.75 -22.33 -22.93
C GLU A 562 14.79 -21.05 -22.08
N MET A 563 15.43 -21.09 -20.91
CA MET A 563 15.56 -19.98 -19.97
C MET A 563 16.35 -18.79 -20.58
N ALA A 564 17.42 -19.08 -21.33
CA ALA A 564 18.16 -18.08 -22.09
C ALA A 564 17.27 -17.40 -23.14
N SER A 565 16.33 -18.15 -23.72
CA SER A 565 15.42 -17.68 -24.76
C SER A 565 14.27 -16.84 -24.20
N ASP A 566 13.67 -17.29 -23.09
CA ASP A 566 12.67 -16.54 -22.31
C ASP A 566 13.20 -15.19 -21.88
N SER A 567 14.48 -15.14 -21.49
CA SER A 567 15.17 -13.93 -21.02
C SER A 567 15.81 -13.11 -22.15
N GLY A 568 15.91 -13.68 -23.35
CA GLY A 568 16.45 -13.03 -24.55
C GLY A 568 17.98 -12.93 -24.62
N HIS A 569 18.74 -13.80 -24.00
CA HIS A 569 20.22 -13.71 -23.97
C HIS A 569 20.86 -14.46 -25.14
N LEU A 570 20.95 -13.81 -26.32
CA LEU A 570 21.48 -14.41 -27.56
C LEU A 570 22.91 -14.96 -27.43
N ASP A 571 23.77 -14.29 -26.69
CA ASP A 571 25.15 -14.70 -26.46
C ASP A 571 25.23 -15.99 -25.64
N ILE A 572 24.32 -16.18 -24.68
CA ILE A 572 24.17 -17.44 -23.94
C ILE A 572 23.58 -18.52 -24.82
N ILE A 573 22.54 -18.23 -25.61
CA ILE A 573 21.98 -19.18 -26.59
C ILE A 573 23.08 -19.70 -27.52
N LYS A 574 23.87 -18.80 -28.12
CA LYS A 574 25.00 -19.17 -28.99
C LYS A 574 26.00 -20.06 -28.25
N TYR A 575 26.38 -19.70 -27.04
CA TYR A 575 27.34 -20.46 -26.25
C TYR A 575 26.81 -21.87 -25.90
N LEU A 576 25.54 -22.01 -25.48
CA LEU A 576 24.95 -23.30 -25.16
C LEU A 576 24.89 -24.20 -26.40
N VAL A 577 24.49 -23.66 -27.56
CA VAL A 577 24.46 -24.38 -28.84
C VAL A 577 25.86 -24.81 -29.28
N GLU A 578 26.87 -23.94 -29.13
CA GLU A 578 28.28 -24.27 -29.39
C GLU A 578 28.80 -25.40 -28.50
N ASN A 579 28.23 -25.56 -27.29
CA ASN A 579 28.58 -26.62 -26.34
C ASN A 579 27.68 -27.87 -26.45
N GLY A 580 26.77 -27.92 -27.43
CA GLY A 580 26.01 -29.13 -27.78
C GLY A 580 24.52 -29.14 -27.45
N ALA A 581 23.95 -28.03 -26.95
CA ALA A 581 22.51 -27.90 -26.71
C ALA A 581 21.70 -28.08 -28.00
N ASP A 582 20.62 -28.89 -27.97
CA ASP A 582 19.79 -29.15 -29.14
C ASP A 582 18.71 -28.07 -29.34
N ILE A 583 19.08 -27.00 -30.04
CA ILE A 583 18.19 -25.90 -30.42
C ILE A 583 17.00 -26.31 -31.29
N ARG A 584 17.07 -27.45 -31.99
CA ARG A 584 15.97 -27.87 -32.87
C ARG A 584 14.78 -28.38 -32.08
N SER A 585 15.04 -29.03 -30.93
CA SER A 585 13.98 -29.51 -30.03
C SER A 585 13.11 -28.38 -29.50
N SER A 586 13.68 -27.19 -29.32
CA SER A 586 13.05 -26.03 -28.70
C SER A 586 12.78 -24.88 -29.69
N ALA A 587 13.02 -25.08 -30.99
CA ALA A 587 13.02 -24.00 -31.99
C ALA A 587 11.71 -23.19 -32.03
N SER A 588 10.55 -23.86 -31.88
CA SER A 588 9.25 -23.18 -31.84
C SER A 588 9.08 -22.30 -30.60
N HIS A 589 9.47 -22.81 -29.43
CA HIS A 589 9.41 -22.07 -28.16
C HIS A 589 10.32 -20.84 -28.22
N ILE A 590 11.57 -21.02 -28.63
CA ILE A 590 12.54 -19.92 -28.77
C ILE A 590 12.02 -18.86 -29.75
N PHE A 591 11.42 -19.29 -30.86
CA PHE A 591 10.83 -18.38 -31.83
C PHE A 591 9.68 -17.56 -31.22
N GLU A 592 8.75 -18.20 -30.52
CA GLU A 592 7.60 -17.53 -29.89
C GLU A 592 8.05 -16.52 -28.82
N GLN A 593 9.02 -16.89 -27.98
CA GLN A 593 9.55 -16.02 -26.93
C GLN A 593 10.35 -14.85 -27.50
N ALA A 594 11.23 -15.12 -28.46
CA ALA A 594 11.98 -14.06 -29.15
C ALA A 594 11.03 -13.10 -29.89
N SER A 595 9.97 -13.60 -30.52
CA SER A 595 8.94 -12.78 -31.17
C SER A 595 8.17 -11.93 -30.16
N SER A 596 7.79 -12.49 -29.02
CA SER A 596 7.05 -11.80 -27.96
C SER A 596 7.89 -10.72 -27.27
N ASN A 597 9.18 -11.00 -27.05
CA ASN A 597 10.15 -10.08 -26.45
C ASN A 597 10.78 -9.09 -27.45
N GLY A 598 10.54 -9.25 -28.75
CA GLY A 598 11.02 -8.32 -29.78
C GLY A 598 12.48 -8.53 -30.17
N ARG A 599 13.02 -9.73 -29.91
CA ARG A 599 14.41 -10.12 -30.13
C ARG A 599 14.65 -10.60 -31.56
N ILE A 600 14.70 -9.65 -32.48
CA ILE A 600 14.97 -9.91 -33.91
C ILE A 600 16.32 -10.61 -34.12
N ASP A 601 17.31 -10.27 -33.28
CA ASP A 601 18.64 -10.87 -33.26
C ASP A 601 18.60 -12.39 -33.03
N ILE A 602 17.74 -12.86 -32.13
CA ILE A 602 17.53 -14.30 -31.88
C ILE A 602 16.82 -14.96 -33.06
N LEU A 603 15.78 -14.35 -33.62
CA LEU A 603 15.09 -14.91 -34.79
C LEU A 603 16.01 -15.01 -36.01
N LYS A 604 16.87 -14.00 -36.23
CA LYS A 604 17.90 -14.04 -37.28
C LYS A 604 18.88 -15.18 -37.06
N TYR A 605 19.32 -15.38 -35.82
CA TYR A 605 20.20 -16.49 -35.49
C TYR A 605 19.54 -17.86 -35.72
N LEU A 606 18.26 -18.04 -35.32
CA LEU A 606 17.49 -19.27 -35.61
C LEU A 606 17.42 -19.57 -37.12
N ASN A 607 17.21 -18.53 -37.92
CA ASN A 607 17.19 -18.66 -39.38
C ASN A 607 18.58 -18.96 -39.97
N GLU A 608 19.65 -18.34 -39.44
CA GLU A 608 21.04 -18.59 -39.86
C GLU A 608 21.46 -20.05 -39.65
N ILE A 609 21.04 -20.66 -38.54
CA ILE A 609 21.34 -22.08 -38.24
C ILE A 609 20.38 -23.07 -38.93
N GLY A 610 19.41 -22.55 -39.69
CA GLY A 610 18.42 -23.35 -40.40
C GLY A 610 17.51 -24.15 -39.48
N ALA A 611 17.13 -23.59 -38.32
CA ALA A 611 16.16 -24.21 -37.43
C ALA A 611 14.78 -24.21 -38.10
N ASP A 612 14.24 -25.41 -38.37
CA ASP A 612 12.89 -25.55 -38.90
C ASP A 612 11.89 -25.18 -37.80
N THR A 613 11.27 -24.02 -37.95
CA THR A 613 10.27 -23.51 -37.02
C THR A 613 8.90 -23.84 -37.62
N ASN A 614 8.26 -24.91 -37.12
CA ASN A 614 6.87 -25.22 -37.47
C ASN A 614 5.90 -24.25 -36.76
N VAL A 615 6.15 -22.95 -36.87
CA VAL A 615 5.48 -21.91 -36.10
C VAL A 615 4.41 -21.26 -36.95
N ASP A 616 3.23 -21.08 -36.34
CA ASP A 616 2.19 -20.25 -36.90
C ASP A 616 2.56 -18.77 -36.74
N PHE A 617 3.01 -18.14 -37.83
CA PHE A 617 3.35 -16.72 -37.84
C PHE A 617 2.17 -15.80 -37.51
N ARG A 618 0.92 -16.29 -37.55
CA ARG A 618 -0.28 -15.46 -37.33
C ARG A 618 -0.24 -14.71 -36.00
N PHE A 619 0.06 -15.42 -34.91
CA PHE A 619 0.12 -14.81 -33.58
C PHE A 619 1.30 -13.84 -33.49
N ALA A 620 2.49 -14.27 -33.94
CA ALA A 620 3.71 -13.46 -33.90
C ALA A 620 3.57 -12.17 -34.72
N LEU A 621 3.01 -12.24 -35.92
CA LEU A 621 2.78 -11.09 -36.80
C LEU A 621 1.79 -10.12 -36.15
N LYS A 622 0.63 -10.61 -35.71
CA LYS A 622 -0.39 -9.79 -35.05
C LYS A 622 0.16 -9.09 -33.81
N TRP A 623 0.82 -9.83 -32.91
CA TRP A 623 1.36 -9.30 -31.66
C TRP A 623 2.39 -8.20 -31.90
N ASN A 624 3.28 -8.39 -32.89
CA ASN A 624 4.30 -7.39 -33.22
C ASN A 624 3.74 -6.16 -33.93
N ILE A 625 2.62 -6.28 -34.66
CA ILE A 625 1.86 -5.13 -35.17
C ILE A 625 1.22 -4.34 -34.02
N GLU A 626 0.58 -5.00 -33.05
CA GLU A 626 0.00 -4.37 -31.86
C GLU A 626 1.07 -3.63 -31.03
N CYS A 627 2.25 -4.24 -30.88
CA CYS A 627 3.39 -3.64 -30.19
C CYS A 627 4.11 -2.54 -31.00
N GLY A 628 3.74 -2.31 -32.26
CA GLY A 628 4.36 -1.28 -33.11
C GLY A 628 5.78 -1.59 -33.58
N ARG A 629 6.20 -2.86 -33.61
CA ARG A 629 7.59 -3.27 -33.91
C ARG A 629 7.81 -3.49 -35.40
N LEU A 630 7.89 -2.40 -36.17
CA LEU A 630 7.99 -2.42 -37.64
C LEU A 630 9.10 -3.33 -38.19
N GLU A 631 10.33 -3.25 -37.65
CA GLU A 631 11.45 -4.04 -38.16
C GLU A 631 11.23 -5.55 -37.98
N LEU A 632 10.53 -5.95 -36.91
CA LEU A 632 10.20 -7.35 -36.67
C LEU A 632 9.03 -7.80 -37.54
N VAL A 633 8.03 -6.95 -37.76
CA VAL A 633 6.96 -7.19 -38.74
C VAL A 633 7.56 -7.40 -40.13
N LYS A 634 8.50 -6.56 -40.56
CA LYS A 634 9.21 -6.72 -41.84
C LYS A 634 9.90 -8.08 -41.94
N TYR A 635 10.64 -8.43 -40.89
CA TYR A 635 11.39 -9.69 -40.85
C TYR A 635 10.46 -10.92 -40.87
N LEU A 636 9.34 -10.89 -40.13
CA LEU A 636 8.35 -11.98 -40.14
C LEU A 636 7.71 -12.15 -41.53
N VAL A 637 7.40 -11.06 -42.23
CA VAL A 637 6.88 -11.11 -43.60
C VAL A 637 7.94 -11.65 -44.58
N GLU A 638 9.22 -11.31 -44.40
CA GLU A 638 10.33 -11.91 -45.17
C GLU A 638 10.47 -13.42 -44.93
N LEU A 639 10.19 -13.90 -43.72
CA LEU A 639 10.14 -15.34 -43.39
C LEU A 639 8.90 -16.05 -43.97
N GLY A 640 7.95 -15.32 -44.55
CA GLY A 640 6.77 -15.87 -45.22
C GLY A 640 5.46 -15.70 -44.47
N ALA A 641 5.39 -14.85 -43.44
CA ALA A 641 4.12 -14.52 -42.79
C ALA A 641 3.12 -13.89 -43.77
N ASN A 642 1.90 -14.43 -43.83
CA ASN A 642 0.87 -13.97 -44.76
C ASN A 642 0.15 -12.72 -44.22
N VAL A 643 0.34 -11.57 -44.87
CA VAL A 643 -0.28 -10.30 -44.48
C VAL A 643 -1.80 -10.26 -44.70
N ASN A 644 -2.34 -11.14 -45.55
CA ASN A 644 -3.76 -11.17 -45.94
C ASN A 644 -4.57 -12.22 -45.16
N GLU A 645 -3.95 -12.87 -44.16
CA GLU A 645 -4.59 -13.96 -43.44
C GLU A 645 -5.81 -13.48 -42.63
N ASN A 646 -6.88 -14.29 -42.58
CA ASN A 646 -8.13 -14.01 -41.85
C ASN A 646 -8.76 -12.64 -42.18
N ASN A 647 -8.98 -12.38 -43.48
CA ASN A 647 -9.57 -11.14 -43.97
C ASN A 647 -8.75 -9.90 -43.59
N ASP A 648 -7.44 -9.92 -43.86
CA ASP A 648 -6.56 -8.74 -43.67
C ASP A 648 -6.54 -8.19 -42.24
N ILE A 649 -6.75 -9.05 -41.24
CA ILE A 649 -6.78 -8.65 -39.82
C ILE A 649 -5.49 -7.92 -39.39
N ALA A 650 -4.35 -8.22 -40.03
CA ALA A 650 -3.09 -7.53 -39.82
C ALA A 650 -3.19 -6.03 -40.10
N LEU A 651 -3.88 -5.65 -41.19
CA LEU A 651 -4.10 -4.25 -41.56
C LEU A 651 -5.03 -3.56 -40.56
N GLU A 652 -6.12 -4.22 -40.17
CA GLU A 652 -7.05 -3.67 -39.18
C GLU A 652 -6.38 -3.42 -37.83
N VAL A 653 -5.57 -4.37 -37.36
CA VAL A 653 -4.82 -4.28 -36.11
C VAL A 653 -3.78 -3.16 -36.17
N ALA A 654 -3.09 -2.98 -37.30
CA ALA A 654 -2.15 -1.88 -37.50
C ALA A 654 -2.84 -0.50 -37.46
N ILE A 655 -4.07 -0.43 -38.00
CA ILE A 655 -4.88 0.79 -37.95
C ILE A 655 -5.37 1.04 -36.53
N TYR A 656 -5.80 0.01 -35.80
CA TYR A 656 -6.22 0.13 -34.41
C TYR A 656 -5.09 0.59 -33.48
N SER A 657 -3.86 0.14 -33.72
CA SER A 657 -2.67 0.61 -32.99
C SER A 657 -2.20 2.01 -33.41
N GLY A 658 -2.76 2.57 -34.48
CA GLY A 658 -2.43 3.91 -34.99
C GLY A 658 -1.03 4.00 -35.64
N ASN A 659 -0.40 2.88 -35.98
CA ASN A 659 0.97 2.86 -36.49
C ASN A 659 1.00 3.01 -38.03
N LEU A 660 1.13 4.25 -38.50
CA LEU A 660 1.14 4.59 -39.93
C LEU A 660 2.22 3.85 -40.73
N ASP A 661 3.43 3.67 -40.17
CA ASP A 661 4.53 3.04 -40.89
C ASP A 661 4.27 1.55 -41.12
N ILE A 662 3.65 0.88 -40.16
CA ILE A 662 3.21 -0.52 -40.33
C ILE A 662 2.06 -0.59 -41.32
N VAL A 663 1.08 0.32 -41.26
CA VAL A 663 -0.01 0.38 -42.26
C VAL A 663 0.54 0.53 -43.67
N LYS A 664 1.47 1.47 -43.89
CA LYS A 664 2.15 1.67 -45.17
C LYS A 664 2.84 0.41 -45.65
N TYR A 665 3.60 -0.23 -44.77
CA TYR A 665 4.32 -1.46 -45.10
C TYR A 665 3.38 -2.61 -45.46
N LEU A 666 2.30 -2.83 -44.70
CA LEU A 666 1.34 -3.90 -44.98
C LEU A 666 0.63 -3.68 -46.31
N VAL A 667 0.21 -2.44 -46.62
CA VAL A 667 -0.38 -2.09 -47.92
C VAL A 667 0.63 -2.29 -49.06
N GLU A 668 1.89 -1.91 -48.89
CA GLU A 668 2.96 -2.19 -49.87
C GLU A 668 3.14 -3.70 -50.11
N LYS A 669 2.97 -4.52 -49.07
CA LYS A 669 3.01 -5.99 -49.15
C LYS A 669 1.71 -6.64 -49.63
N GLY A 670 0.73 -5.84 -50.04
CA GLY A 670 -0.49 -6.31 -50.70
C GLY A 670 -1.68 -6.58 -49.78
N ALA A 671 -1.68 -6.00 -48.56
CA ALA A 671 -2.88 -5.98 -47.71
C ALA A 671 -4.06 -5.32 -48.43
N ASN A 672 -5.23 -5.99 -48.42
CA ASN A 672 -6.40 -5.52 -49.15
C ASN A 672 -7.18 -4.47 -48.33
N ILE A 673 -7.12 -3.22 -48.80
CA ILE A 673 -7.81 -2.08 -48.18
C ILE A 673 -9.34 -2.21 -48.24
N HIS A 674 -9.88 -2.95 -49.22
CA HIS A 674 -11.32 -3.07 -49.48
C HIS A 674 -12.03 -4.15 -48.66
N THR A 675 -11.30 -4.86 -47.81
CA THR A 675 -11.85 -5.93 -46.99
C THR A 675 -12.97 -5.41 -46.07
N ASP A 676 -14.05 -6.18 -45.95
CA ASP A 676 -15.27 -5.86 -45.19
C ASP A 676 -15.86 -4.47 -45.46
N LYS A 677 -15.92 -4.10 -46.75
CA LYS A 677 -16.43 -2.81 -47.25
C LYS A 677 -15.62 -1.66 -46.63
N ASP A 678 -14.33 -1.67 -46.94
CA ASP A 678 -13.33 -0.67 -46.55
C ASP A 678 -13.35 -0.40 -45.02
N MET A 679 -13.36 -1.49 -44.25
CA MET A 679 -13.31 -1.44 -42.78
C MET A 679 -12.09 -0.64 -42.31
N ALA A 680 -10.94 -0.81 -42.98
CA ALA A 680 -9.71 -0.06 -42.74
C ALA A 680 -9.94 1.46 -42.67
N LEU A 681 -10.59 2.04 -43.68
CA LEU A 681 -10.88 3.48 -43.73
C LEU A 681 -11.81 3.91 -42.60
N ARG A 682 -12.86 3.12 -42.32
CA ARG A 682 -13.83 3.41 -41.26
C ARG A 682 -13.20 3.35 -39.86
N LEU A 683 -12.31 2.39 -39.60
CA LEU A 683 -11.57 2.28 -38.34
C LEU A 683 -10.65 3.48 -38.14
N ALA A 684 -9.90 3.88 -39.19
CA ALA A 684 -9.04 5.05 -39.13
C ALA A 684 -9.84 6.33 -38.85
N CYS A 685 -11.03 6.47 -39.48
CA CYS A 685 -11.95 7.58 -39.23
C CYS A 685 -12.51 7.57 -37.81
N SER A 686 -12.79 6.40 -37.22
CA SER A 686 -13.36 6.30 -35.87
C SER A 686 -12.34 6.57 -34.76
N ASN A 687 -11.04 6.39 -35.03
CA ASN A 687 -9.94 6.56 -34.07
C ASN A 687 -9.13 7.86 -34.26
N LYS A 688 -9.62 8.81 -35.07
CA LYS A 688 -8.97 10.12 -35.32
C LYS A 688 -7.59 10.03 -36.03
N TYR A 689 -7.29 8.95 -36.74
CA TYR A 689 -5.99 8.80 -37.40
C TYR A 689 -5.95 9.47 -38.78
N PHE A 690 -5.88 10.80 -38.80
CA PHE A 690 -5.94 11.62 -40.03
C PHE A 690 -4.92 11.22 -41.10
N GLU A 691 -3.65 11.00 -40.73
CA GLU A 691 -2.61 10.60 -41.69
C GLU A 691 -2.84 9.20 -42.27
N ILE A 692 -3.43 8.28 -41.48
CA ILE A 692 -3.82 6.95 -41.97
C ILE A 692 -5.02 7.08 -42.91
N VAL A 693 -6.02 7.91 -42.58
CA VAL A 693 -7.15 8.20 -43.48
C VAL A 693 -6.65 8.72 -44.83
N LYS A 694 -5.77 9.73 -44.81
CA LYS A 694 -5.17 10.30 -46.01
C LYS A 694 -4.45 9.24 -46.83
N PHE A 695 -3.59 8.45 -46.20
CA PHE A 695 -2.86 7.39 -46.87
C PHE A 695 -3.79 6.34 -47.50
N LEU A 696 -4.83 5.90 -46.80
CA LEU A 696 -5.78 4.90 -47.31
C LEU A 696 -6.58 5.43 -48.51
N VAL A 697 -7.07 6.68 -48.44
CA VAL A 697 -7.79 7.32 -49.56
C VAL A 697 -6.87 7.51 -50.77
N GLU A 698 -5.63 7.95 -50.56
CA GLU A 698 -4.62 8.07 -51.63
C GLU A 698 -4.26 6.72 -52.27
N ASN A 699 -4.41 5.61 -51.54
CA ASN A 699 -4.22 4.24 -52.04
C ASN A 699 -5.53 3.58 -52.49
N GLY A 700 -6.59 4.38 -52.72
CA GLY A 700 -7.79 3.95 -53.41
C GLY A 700 -8.92 3.44 -52.53
N ALA A 701 -8.89 3.63 -51.20
CA ALA A 701 -10.03 3.29 -50.34
C ALA A 701 -11.33 3.95 -50.82
N ASP A 702 -12.43 3.18 -50.87
CA ASP A 702 -13.73 3.67 -51.31
C ASP A 702 -14.41 4.48 -50.19
N VAL A 703 -14.44 5.80 -50.36
CA VAL A 703 -15.10 6.73 -49.43
C VAL A 703 -16.62 6.50 -49.32
N HIS A 704 -17.23 5.87 -50.32
CA HIS A 704 -18.66 5.57 -50.37
C HIS A 704 -19.01 4.22 -49.76
N ALA A 705 -18.01 3.43 -49.35
CA ALA A 705 -18.22 2.11 -48.80
C ALA A 705 -19.21 2.13 -47.62
N ASN A 706 -20.11 1.14 -47.62
CA ASN A 706 -21.18 1.02 -46.63
C ASN A 706 -22.05 2.29 -46.49
N ASN A 707 -22.33 2.97 -47.61
CA ASN A 707 -23.15 4.19 -47.67
C ASN A 707 -22.52 5.33 -46.86
N ASP A 708 -21.26 5.64 -47.19
CA ASP A 708 -20.44 6.71 -46.62
C ASP A 708 -20.28 6.60 -45.08
N ALA A 709 -20.21 5.36 -44.57
CA ALA A 709 -20.11 5.09 -43.14
C ALA A 709 -18.85 5.72 -42.51
N SER A 710 -17.77 5.88 -43.28
CA SER A 710 -16.52 6.54 -42.84
C SER A 710 -16.75 8.01 -42.49
N LEU A 711 -17.48 8.76 -43.35
CA LEU A 711 -17.85 10.15 -43.07
C LEU A 711 -18.78 10.23 -41.85
N ILE A 712 -19.78 9.34 -41.78
CA ILE A 712 -20.72 9.30 -40.66
C ILE A 712 -19.97 9.06 -39.34
N SER A 713 -19.02 8.12 -39.32
CA SER A 713 -18.22 7.80 -38.13
C SER A 713 -17.32 8.98 -37.70
N ALA A 714 -16.71 9.68 -38.67
CA ALA A 714 -15.92 10.89 -38.39
C ALA A 714 -16.78 12.02 -37.80
N CYS A 715 -17.98 12.22 -38.34
CA CYS A 715 -18.93 13.22 -37.86
C CYS A 715 -19.51 12.88 -36.47
N GLU A 716 -19.81 11.60 -36.24
CA GLU A 716 -20.30 11.09 -34.95
C GLU A 716 -19.29 11.31 -33.82
N ASN A 717 -17.99 11.19 -34.10
CA ASN A 717 -16.93 11.40 -33.12
C ASN A 717 -16.36 12.83 -33.10
N GLY A 718 -16.89 13.73 -33.95
CA GLY A 718 -16.51 15.14 -33.96
C GLY A 718 -15.18 15.47 -34.63
N TYR A 719 -14.67 14.60 -35.50
CA TYR A 719 -13.39 14.80 -36.16
C TYR A 719 -13.53 15.66 -37.42
N LEU A 720 -13.54 16.99 -37.21
CA LEU A 720 -13.75 17.98 -38.26
C LEU A 720 -12.78 17.85 -39.44
N GLU A 721 -11.48 17.71 -39.17
CA GLU A 721 -10.47 17.64 -40.26
C GLU A 721 -10.62 16.38 -41.11
N ILE A 722 -10.93 15.24 -40.50
CA ILE A 722 -11.25 14.00 -41.23
C ILE A 722 -12.53 14.19 -42.05
N SER A 723 -13.55 14.81 -41.47
CA SER A 723 -14.83 15.06 -42.16
C SER A 723 -14.66 15.96 -43.38
N LYS A 724 -13.90 17.07 -43.24
CA LYS A 724 -13.51 17.96 -44.34
C LYS A 724 -12.82 17.19 -45.45
N TYR A 725 -11.77 16.45 -45.11
CA TYR A 725 -10.98 15.70 -46.08
C TYR A 725 -11.80 14.66 -46.83
N LEU A 726 -12.68 13.92 -46.16
CA LEU A 726 -13.58 12.95 -46.82
C LEU A 726 -14.56 13.63 -47.77
N ILE A 727 -15.12 14.78 -47.39
CA ILE A 727 -16.04 15.56 -48.23
C ILE A 727 -15.31 16.12 -49.46
N GLU A 728 -14.09 16.63 -49.29
CA GLU A 728 -13.22 17.07 -50.39
C GLU A 728 -12.88 15.94 -51.36
N ASN A 729 -12.81 14.70 -50.86
CA ASN A 729 -12.61 13.48 -51.67
C ASN A 729 -13.92 12.83 -52.13
N GLY A 730 -15.04 13.55 -52.06
CA GLY A 730 -16.29 13.17 -52.71
C GLY A 730 -17.31 12.45 -51.82
N ALA A 731 -17.07 12.26 -50.52
CA ALA A 731 -18.04 11.60 -49.64
C ALA A 731 -19.42 12.29 -49.66
N ASN A 732 -20.48 11.50 -49.74
CA ASN A 732 -21.85 11.99 -49.83
C ASN A 732 -22.39 12.40 -48.45
N ILE A 733 -22.45 13.70 -48.20
CA ILE A 733 -23.00 14.27 -46.95
C ILE A 733 -24.45 13.89 -46.66
N GLN A 734 -25.23 13.52 -47.69
CA GLN A 734 -26.65 13.16 -47.57
C GLN A 734 -26.88 11.67 -47.25
N ALA A 735 -25.81 10.87 -47.17
CA ALA A 735 -25.91 9.43 -47.00
C ALA A 735 -26.69 9.02 -45.74
N ASN A 736 -27.34 7.85 -45.82
CA ASN A 736 -28.16 7.26 -44.75
C ASN A 736 -29.22 8.22 -44.13
N ASN A 737 -29.89 9.05 -44.94
CA ASN A 737 -30.84 10.07 -44.48
C ASN A 737 -30.17 11.14 -43.60
N CYS A 738 -29.06 11.71 -44.06
CA CYS A 738 -28.34 12.78 -43.37
C CYS A 738 -27.84 12.39 -41.97
N LYS A 739 -27.43 11.13 -41.77
CA LYS A 739 -26.95 10.64 -40.47
C LYS A 739 -25.75 11.43 -39.94
N ALA A 740 -24.91 11.98 -40.81
CA ALA A 740 -23.75 12.78 -40.42
C ALA A 740 -24.14 13.96 -39.52
N VAL A 741 -25.08 14.81 -39.94
CA VAL A 741 -25.54 15.95 -39.10
C VAL A 741 -26.35 15.48 -37.90
N ILE A 742 -27.11 14.39 -38.02
CA ILE A 742 -27.89 13.84 -36.91
C ILE A 742 -26.98 13.36 -35.78
N HIS A 743 -25.94 12.60 -36.09
CA HIS A 743 -24.99 12.08 -35.09
C HIS A 743 -24.08 13.18 -34.52
N ALA A 744 -23.59 14.09 -35.37
CA ALA A 744 -22.84 15.26 -34.89
C ALA A 744 -23.69 16.13 -33.93
N SER A 745 -24.98 16.34 -34.25
CA SER A 745 -25.92 17.08 -33.40
C SER A 745 -26.26 16.36 -32.11
N ARG A 746 -26.36 15.02 -32.14
CA ARG A 746 -26.58 14.18 -30.96
C ARG A 746 -25.43 14.27 -29.96
N ASN A 747 -24.20 14.25 -30.45
CA ASN A 747 -22.99 14.19 -29.63
C ASN A 747 -22.38 15.56 -29.31
N GLY A 748 -22.99 16.66 -29.79
CA GLY A 748 -22.59 18.01 -29.40
C GLY A 748 -21.45 18.62 -30.22
N HIS A 749 -21.18 18.10 -31.41
CA HIS A 749 -20.08 18.54 -32.27
C HIS A 749 -20.46 19.74 -33.15
N LEU A 750 -20.56 20.94 -32.54
CA LEU A 750 -21.01 22.16 -33.22
C LEU A 750 -20.22 22.49 -34.49
N ASP A 751 -18.89 22.41 -34.46
CA ASP A 751 -18.06 22.80 -35.61
C ASP A 751 -18.26 21.86 -36.80
N VAL A 752 -18.49 20.57 -36.55
CA VAL A 752 -18.88 19.60 -37.58
C VAL A 752 -20.26 19.93 -38.12
N VAL A 753 -21.24 20.22 -37.25
CA VAL A 753 -22.59 20.62 -37.69
C VAL A 753 -22.53 21.86 -38.58
N LYS A 754 -21.78 22.90 -38.17
CA LYS A 754 -21.58 24.12 -38.96
C LYS A 754 -21.02 23.80 -40.34
N TYR A 755 -19.93 23.04 -40.38
CA TYR A 755 -19.29 22.68 -41.63
C TYR A 755 -20.22 21.88 -42.56
N LEU A 756 -20.99 20.92 -42.03
CA LEU A 756 -21.95 20.16 -42.84
C LEU A 756 -23.07 21.04 -43.40
N VAL A 757 -23.58 21.99 -42.61
CA VAL A 757 -24.61 22.97 -43.05
C VAL A 757 -24.06 23.90 -44.12
N GLU A 758 -22.84 24.42 -43.94
CA GLU A 758 -22.15 25.25 -44.94
C GLU A 758 -21.91 24.51 -46.27
N ASN A 759 -21.77 23.18 -46.22
CA ASN A 759 -21.64 22.32 -47.42
C ASN A 759 -23.00 21.83 -47.96
N GLY A 760 -24.12 22.34 -47.46
CA GLY A 760 -25.45 22.10 -48.02
C GLY A 760 -26.12 20.77 -47.61
N ILE A 761 -25.81 20.24 -46.42
CA ILE A 761 -26.55 19.08 -45.87
C ILE A 761 -28.04 19.43 -45.68
N ASP A 762 -28.94 18.48 -45.94
CA ASP A 762 -30.36 18.69 -45.68
C ASP A 762 -30.66 18.57 -44.18
N ILE A 763 -30.85 19.72 -43.52
CA ILE A 763 -31.17 19.79 -42.09
C ILE A 763 -32.57 19.26 -41.75
N HIS A 764 -33.46 19.13 -42.75
CA HIS A 764 -34.82 18.62 -42.59
C HIS A 764 -34.91 17.09 -42.65
N GLY A 765 -33.78 16.42 -42.88
CA GLY A 765 -33.66 14.97 -42.91
C GLY A 765 -34.32 14.27 -41.71
N ASP A 766 -35.12 13.23 -42.00
CA ASP A 766 -35.89 12.46 -41.01
C ASP A 766 -36.72 13.37 -40.07
N LYS A 767 -37.45 14.36 -40.62
CA LYS A 767 -38.28 15.32 -39.87
C LYS A 767 -37.45 16.09 -38.83
N ASP A 768 -36.45 16.82 -39.31
CA ASP A 768 -35.57 17.69 -38.51
C ASP A 768 -34.97 16.95 -37.30
N LYS A 769 -34.52 15.71 -37.53
CA LYS A 769 -34.01 14.85 -36.46
C LYS A 769 -32.75 15.42 -35.82
N ALA A 770 -31.93 16.16 -36.58
CA ALA A 770 -30.77 16.86 -36.04
C ALA A 770 -31.16 17.82 -34.90
N LEU A 771 -32.18 18.67 -35.13
CA LEU A 771 -32.73 19.58 -34.12
C LEU A 771 -33.29 18.81 -32.91
N ARG A 772 -34.06 17.74 -33.17
CA ARG A 772 -34.62 16.90 -32.10
C ARG A 772 -33.53 16.23 -31.25
N MET A 773 -32.47 15.71 -31.85
CA MET A 773 -31.33 15.11 -31.14
C MET A 773 -30.57 16.15 -30.32
N ALA A 774 -30.24 17.31 -30.91
CA ALA A 774 -29.60 18.40 -30.17
C ALA A 774 -30.43 18.84 -28.95
N SER A 775 -31.76 18.92 -29.11
CA SER A 775 -32.70 19.26 -28.02
C SER A 775 -32.78 18.16 -26.96
N THR A 776 -32.72 16.88 -27.36
CA THR A 776 -32.79 15.72 -26.45
C THR A 776 -31.57 15.62 -25.55
N TYR A 777 -30.40 16.02 -26.05
CA TYR A 777 -29.12 15.89 -25.35
C TYR A 777 -28.60 17.23 -24.78
N GLY A 778 -29.39 18.31 -24.86
CA GLY A 778 -29.06 19.57 -24.19
C GLY A 778 -28.06 20.46 -24.92
N HIS A 779 -27.82 20.26 -26.21
CA HIS A 779 -26.81 20.98 -26.99
C HIS A 779 -27.32 22.35 -27.47
N PHE A 780 -27.47 23.31 -26.56
CA PHE A 780 -28.07 24.63 -26.83
C PHE A 780 -27.46 25.37 -28.03
N ARG A 781 -26.12 25.39 -28.15
CA ARG A 781 -25.44 26.07 -29.26
C ARG A 781 -25.78 25.46 -30.62
N ILE A 782 -26.01 24.14 -30.68
CA ILE A 782 -26.41 23.45 -31.90
C ILE A 782 -27.88 23.71 -32.20
N VAL A 783 -28.75 23.68 -31.18
CA VAL A 783 -30.17 24.05 -31.35
C VAL A 783 -30.28 25.46 -31.94
N LYS A 784 -29.60 26.42 -31.33
CA LYS A 784 -29.58 27.81 -31.80
C LYS A 784 -29.11 27.90 -33.26
N TYR A 785 -27.98 27.28 -33.57
CA TYR A 785 -27.42 27.32 -34.92
C TYR A 785 -28.35 26.66 -35.97
N LEU A 786 -28.95 25.51 -35.67
CA LEU A 786 -29.87 24.83 -36.60
C LEU A 786 -31.15 25.64 -36.84
N VAL A 787 -31.72 26.25 -35.80
CA VAL A 787 -32.91 27.12 -35.92
C VAL A 787 -32.58 28.38 -36.73
N GLU A 788 -31.43 29.00 -36.49
CA GLU A 788 -30.95 30.16 -37.28
C GLU A 788 -30.73 29.81 -38.76
N ASN A 789 -30.44 28.55 -39.08
CA ASN A 789 -30.30 28.05 -40.45
C ASN A 789 -31.58 27.41 -41.02
N GLY A 790 -32.73 27.62 -40.37
CA GLY A 790 -34.04 27.30 -40.91
C GLY A 790 -34.62 25.94 -40.53
N ALA A 791 -34.08 25.22 -39.54
CA ALA A 791 -34.68 23.97 -39.06
C ALA A 791 -36.13 24.18 -38.60
N ASP A 792 -37.03 23.27 -38.97
CA ASP A 792 -38.45 23.34 -38.63
C ASP A 792 -38.68 22.97 -37.16
N ILE A 793 -38.89 23.99 -36.33
CA ILE A 793 -39.21 23.83 -34.90
C ILE A 793 -40.55 23.13 -34.66
N HIS A 794 -41.43 23.06 -35.65
CA HIS A 794 -42.74 22.40 -35.58
C HIS A 794 -42.72 20.94 -36.05
N ALA A 795 -41.58 20.46 -36.56
CA ALA A 795 -41.43 19.10 -37.05
C ALA A 795 -41.82 18.05 -36.00
N ASP A 796 -42.45 16.97 -36.47
CA ASP A 796 -42.97 15.88 -35.61
C ASP A 796 -43.89 16.38 -34.47
N SER A 797 -44.72 17.40 -34.76
CA SER A 797 -45.62 18.05 -33.81
C SER A 797 -44.89 18.75 -32.64
N GLY A 798 -43.88 19.57 -32.96
CA GLY A 798 -43.13 20.34 -31.97
C GLY A 798 -42.31 19.49 -31.00
N ARG A 799 -41.83 18.32 -31.45
CA ARG A 799 -41.20 17.33 -30.56
C ARG A 799 -39.87 17.80 -29.96
N SER A 800 -39.16 18.70 -30.63
CA SER A 800 -37.93 19.34 -30.13
C SER A 800 -38.15 20.03 -28.78
N LEU A 801 -39.18 20.89 -28.67
CA LEU A 801 -39.57 21.55 -27.43
C LEU A 801 -39.89 20.53 -26.34
N ARG A 802 -40.70 19.52 -26.67
CA ARG A 802 -41.12 18.50 -25.69
C ARG A 802 -39.96 17.68 -25.15
N LEU A 803 -38.97 17.38 -25.98
CA LEU A 803 -37.75 16.67 -25.58
C LEU A 803 -36.86 17.56 -24.68
N ALA A 804 -36.71 18.84 -25.01
CA ALA A 804 -36.01 19.80 -24.16
C ALA A 804 -36.70 19.98 -22.79
N CYS A 805 -38.04 20.04 -22.78
CA CYS A 805 -38.83 20.10 -21.55
C CYS A 805 -38.68 18.84 -20.69
N ALA A 806 -38.63 17.66 -21.32
CA ALA A 806 -38.40 16.40 -20.63
C ALA A 806 -37.00 16.33 -20.01
N LEU A 807 -35.98 16.83 -20.72
CA LEU A 807 -34.60 16.88 -20.21
C LEU A 807 -34.44 17.89 -19.07
N GLY A 808 -35.22 18.98 -19.08
CA GLY A 808 -35.07 20.10 -18.15
C GLY A 808 -34.12 21.20 -18.65
N ALA A 809 -33.81 21.22 -19.96
CA ALA A 809 -32.90 22.20 -20.55
C ALA A 809 -33.58 23.56 -20.73
N LEU A 810 -33.66 24.35 -19.65
CA LEU A 810 -34.37 25.63 -19.60
C LEU A 810 -33.94 26.60 -20.70
N ASP A 811 -32.64 26.70 -20.99
CA ASP A 811 -32.15 27.63 -22.03
C ASP A 811 -32.63 27.25 -23.43
N ILE A 812 -32.71 25.95 -23.73
CA ILE A 812 -33.27 25.44 -24.99
C ILE A 812 -34.77 25.71 -25.03
N VAL A 813 -35.49 25.45 -23.94
CA VAL A 813 -36.93 25.70 -23.84
C VAL A 813 -37.24 27.17 -24.09
N LYS A 814 -36.55 28.08 -23.39
CA LYS A 814 -36.68 29.53 -23.55
C LYS A 814 -36.50 29.93 -25.01
N TYR A 815 -35.38 29.53 -25.59
CA TYR A 815 -35.05 29.89 -26.96
C TYR A 815 -36.03 29.33 -28.00
N LEU A 816 -36.48 28.08 -27.85
CA LEU A 816 -37.46 27.48 -28.76
C LEU A 816 -38.84 28.17 -28.65
N VAL A 817 -39.27 28.54 -27.45
CA VAL A 817 -40.52 29.29 -27.22
C VAL A 817 -40.40 30.71 -27.81
N GLU A 818 -39.30 31.41 -27.54
CA GLU A 818 -39.00 32.73 -28.13
C GLU A 818 -38.92 32.69 -29.67
N SER A 819 -38.50 31.55 -30.23
CA SER A 819 -38.43 31.32 -31.68
C SER A 819 -39.78 30.92 -32.29
N GLY A 820 -40.86 30.87 -31.51
CA GLY A 820 -42.23 30.64 -31.99
C GLY A 820 -42.76 29.21 -31.85
N SER A 821 -42.14 28.36 -31.03
CA SER A 821 -42.67 27.00 -30.79
C SER A 821 -44.04 27.05 -30.11
N ASP A 822 -44.98 26.22 -30.60
CA ASP A 822 -46.32 26.11 -30.02
C ASP A 822 -46.29 25.31 -28.70
N LEU A 823 -46.42 26.01 -27.58
CA LEU A 823 -46.50 25.44 -26.23
C LEU A 823 -47.76 24.61 -25.98
N HIS A 824 -48.82 24.81 -26.76
CA HIS A 824 -50.08 24.06 -26.67
C HIS A 824 -50.09 22.79 -27.54
N ALA A 825 -49.06 22.59 -28.37
CA ALA A 825 -48.97 21.47 -29.29
C ALA A 825 -49.19 20.12 -28.60
N ASN A 826 -50.00 19.28 -29.25
CA ASN A 826 -50.36 17.95 -28.76
C ASN A 826 -50.91 17.99 -27.31
N ASN A 827 -51.87 18.88 -27.06
CA ASN A 827 -52.55 19.08 -25.77
C ASN A 827 -51.60 19.46 -24.63
N ASN A 828 -50.79 20.51 -24.80
CA ASN A 828 -49.82 20.99 -23.80
C ASN A 828 -48.83 19.90 -23.34
N SER A 829 -48.45 19.00 -24.26
CA SER A 829 -47.58 17.87 -23.94
C SER A 829 -46.17 18.25 -23.48
N ALA A 830 -45.73 19.49 -23.74
CA ALA A 830 -44.51 20.07 -23.20
C ALA A 830 -44.57 20.25 -21.67
N LEU A 831 -45.67 20.85 -21.16
CA LEU A 831 -45.91 21.00 -19.72
C LEU A 831 -46.00 19.63 -19.03
N LYS A 832 -46.70 18.68 -19.66
CA LYS A 832 -46.76 17.29 -19.18
C LYS A 832 -45.36 16.68 -19.03
N ALA A 833 -44.51 16.79 -20.05
CA ALA A 833 -43.19 16.18 -20.07
C ALA A 833 -42.24 16.78 -19.01
N ALA A 834 -42.28 18.10 -18.82
CA ALA A 834 -41.54 18.76 -17.74
C ALA A 834 -42.06 18.32 -16.36
N SER A 835 -43.39 18.21 -16.22
CA SER A 835 -44.04 17.86 -14.96
C SER A 835 -43.79 16.40 -14.54
N SER A 836 -43.80 15.46 -15.49
CA SER A 836 -43.51 14.04 -15.21
C SER A 836 -42.08 13.80 -14.74
N ASN A 837 -41.14 14.59 -15.25
CA ASN A 837 -39.71 14.43 -14.94
C ASN A 837 -39.25 15.29 -13.75
N GLY A 838 -40.10 16.20 -13.27
CA GLY A 838 -39.81 17.02 -12.09
C GLY A 838 -39.04 18.31 -12.37
N ASN A 839 -39.05 18.79 -13.61
CA ASN A 839 -38.26 19.95 -14.04
C ASN A 839 -38.96 21.27 -13.65
N LEU A 840 -38.93 21.62 -12.36
CA LEU A 840 -39.70 22.74 -11.79
C LEU A 840 -39.47 24.08 -12.51
N ASP A 841 -38.23 24.44 -12.82
CA ASP A 841 -37.95 25.73 -13.46
C ASP A 841 -38.50 25.81 -14.89
N VAL A 842 -38.52 24.67 -15.60
CA VAL A 842 -39.18 24.56 -16.90
C VAL A 842 -40.70 24.63 -16.75
N VAL A 843 -41.27 23.96 -15.73
CA VAL A 843 -42.71 24.03 -15.44
C VAL A 843 -43.12 25.47 -15.14
N LYS A 844 -42.38 26.18 -14.28
CA LYS A 844 -42.60 27.60 -13.97
C LYS A 844 -42.60 28.45 -15.24
N TYR A 845 -41.55 28.33 -16.02
CA TYR A 845 -41.42 29.09 -17.26
C TYR A 845 -42.56 28.80 -18.24
N LEU A 846 -42.97 27.54 -18.42
CA LEU A 846 -44.08 27.18 -19.32
C LEU A 846 -45.42 27.76 -18.83
N VAL A 847 -45.72 27.67 -17.53
CA VAL A 847 -46.97 28.22 -16.95
C VAL A 847 -46.98 29.75 -17.04
N GLU A 848 -45.85 30.41 -16.76
CA GLU A 848 -45.70 31.87 -16.91
C GLU A 848 -45.88 32.34 -18.36
N ASN A 849 -45.54 31.49 -19.34
CA ASN A 849 -45.74 31.75 -20.77
C ASN A 849 -47.07 31.20 -21.32
N GLY A 850 -48.02 30.89 -20.44
CA GLY A 850 -49.41 30.62 -20.80
C GLY A 850 -49.76 29.16 -21.08
N ALA A 851 -48.91 28.18 -20.70
CA ALA A 851 -49.28 26.77 -20.81
C ALA A 851 -50.53 26.44 -19.97
N ASP A 852 -51.48 25.72 -20.57
CA ASP A 852 -52.75 25.39 -19.92
C ASP A 852 -52.55 24.25 -18.89
N VAL A 853 -52.61 24.61 -17.61
CA VAL A 853 -52.51 23.68 -16.48
C VAL A 853 -53.66 22.67 -16.43
N HIS A 854 -54.82 23.01 -16.99
CA HIS A 854 -56.03 22.18 -17.00
C HIS A 854 -56.12 21.25 -18.21
N ALA A 855 -55.14 21.31 -19.13
CA ALA A 855 -55.14 20.55 -20.36
C ALA A 855 -55.33 19.05 -20.09
N ASN A 856 -56.26 18.44 -20.83
CA ASN A 856 -56.62 17.03 -20.74
C ASN A 856 -56.96 16.59 -19.29
N GLY A 857 -57.75 17.38 -18.57
CA GLY A 857 -58.17 17.10 -17.19
C GLY A 857 -56.97 17.10 -16.23
N ASP A 858 -56.28 18.23 -16.14
CA ASP A 858 -55.15 18.48 -15.24
C ASP A 858 -54.06 17.41 -15.37
N TYR A 859 -53.77 17.01 -16.61
CA TYR A 859 -52.93 15.86 -16.92
C TYR A 859 -51.50 16.01 -16.40
N SER A 860 -50.98 17.24 -16.40
CA SER A 860 -49.66 17.58 -15.86
C SER A 860 -49.56 17.30 -14.35
N LEU A 861 -50.62 17.63 -13.59
CA LEU A 861 -50.72 17.35 -12.15
C LEU A 861 -50.78 15.84 -11.89
N ARG A 862 -51.62 15.11 -12.64
CA ARG A 862 -51.77 13.65 -12.50
C ARG A 862 -50.43 12.92 -12.70
N TRP A 863 -49.65 13.30 -13.72
CA TRP A 863 -48.35 12.68 -14.01
C TRP A 863 -47.25 13.11 -13.02
N ALA A 864 -47.26 14.35 -12.54
CA ALA A 864 -46.36 14.77 -11.46
C ALA A 864 -46.61 13.97 -10.17
N CYS A 865 -47.89 13.74 -9.82
CA CYS A 865 -48.28 12.90 -8.68
C CYS A 865 -47.86 11.43 -8.87
N GLN A 866 -48.09 10.87 -10.08
CA GLN A 866 -47.71 9.48 -10.40
C GLN A 866 -46.20 9.22 -10.29
N ASN A 867 -45.36 10.22 -10.56
CA ASN A 867 -43.91 10.10 -10.54
C ASN A 867 -43.26 10.72 -9.29
N GLY A 868 -44.06 11.04 -8.25
CA GLY A 868 -43.56 11.54 -6.96
C GLY A 868 -42.91 12.93 -7.01
N LYS A 869 -43.29 13.80 -7.95
CA LYS A 869 -42.63 15.12 -8.14
C LYS A 869 -43.26 16.20 -7.26
N LEU A 870 -43.01 16.14 -5.94
CA LEU A 870 -43.68 16.96 -4.93
C LEU A 870 -43.63 18.48 -5.21
N GLU A 871 -42.46 19.03 -5.54
CA GLU A 871 -42.33 20.48 -5.75
C GLU A 871 -43.07 20.96 -7.00
N VAL A 872 -43.15 20.12 -8.04
CA VAL A 872 -43.98 20.38 -9.22
C VAL A 872 -45.46 20.30 -8.87
N VAL A 873 -45.87 19.31 -8.06
CA VAL A 873 -47.27 19.18 -7.59
C VAL A 873 -47.71 20.41 -6.82
N LYS A 874 -46.91 20.88 -5.85
CA LYS A 874 -47.19 22.10 -5.08
C LYS A 874 -47.38 23.29 -6.01
N TYR A 875 -46.44 23.50 -6.92
CA TYR A 875 -46.50 24.63 -7.85
C TYR A 875 -47.72 24.57 -8.78
N LEU A 876 -48.05 23.39 -9.33
CA LEU A 876 -49.23 23.24 -10.19
C LEU A 876 -50.55 23.48 -9.44
N VAL A 877 -50.66 23.02 -8.19
CA VAL A 877 -51.84 23.28 -7.33
C VAL A 877 -51.95 24.76 -6.97
N GLU A 878 -50.83 25.41 -6.64
CA GLU A 878 -50.78 26.86 -6.41
C GLU A 878 -51.23 27.67 -7.64
N ASN A 879 -50.98 27.14 -8.84
CA ASN A 879 -51.41 27.74 -10.12
C ASN A 879 -52.76 27.20 -10.62
N GLY A 880 -53.57 26.62 -9.73
CA GLY A 880 -54.98 26.35 -9.99
C GLY A 880 -55.32 24.95 -10.47
N ALA A 881 -54.37 24.02 -10.60
CA ALA A 881 -54.65 22.65 -11.05
C ALA A 881 -55.66 21.93 -10.14
N ASP A 882 -56.66 21.28 -10.73
CA ASP A 882 -57.74 20.58 -10.00
C ASP A 882 -57.30 19.19 -9.52
N ILE A 883 -57.17 19.03 -8.20
CA ILE A 883 -56.82 17.76 -7.55
C ILE A 883 -57.90 16.68 -7.69
N HIS A 884 -59.15 17.07 -8.00
CA HIS A 884 -60.30 16.17 -8.17
C HIS A 884 -60.54 15.77 -9.62
N ALA A 885 -59.76 16.30 -10.57
CA ALA A 885 -59.90 15.99 -11.99
C ALA A 885 -59.86 14.48 -12.26
N GLU A 886 -60.77 14.03 -13.13
CA GLU A 886 -60.84 12.65 -13.62
C GLU A 886 -61.01 11.59 -12.51
N ASN A 887 -61.99 11.82 -11.64
CA ASN A 887 -62.34 10.94 -10.51
C ASN A 887 -61.21 10.80 -9.49
N ASP A 888 -60.70 11.92 -8.98
CA ASP A 888 -59.66 11.95 -7.94
C ASP A 888 -58.38 11.21 -8.34
N HIS A 889 -58.06 11.12 -9.64
CA HIS A 889 -56.94 10.33 -10.12
C HIS A 889 -55.59 10.83 -9.57
N ALA A 890 -55.41 12.15 -9.44
CA ALA A 890 -54.20 12.73 -8.86
C ALA A 890 -54.01 12.28 -7.39
N LEU A 891 -55.08 12.33 -6.58
CA LEU A 891 -55.10 11.85 -5.19
C LEU A 891 -54.86 10.33 -5.11
N GLY A 892 -55.48 9.56 -6.01
CA GLY A 892 -55.26 8.12 -6.14
C GLY A 892 -53.80 7.78 -6.47
N CYS A 893 -53.16 8.52 -7.38
CA CYS A 893 -51.74 8.37 -7.67
C CYS A 893 -50.85 8.74 -6.48
N ALA A 894 -51.10 9.87 -5.82
CA ALA A 894 -50.35 10.31 -4.64
C ALA A 894 -50.48 9.34 -3.45
N SER A 895 -51.64 8.67 -3.29
CA SER A 895 -51.86 7.64 -2.26
C SER A 895 -51.12 6.32 -2.52
N ARG A 896 -50.73 6.05 -3.78
CA ARG A 896 -50.00 4.84 -4.19
C ARG A 896 -48.48 5.03 -4.15
N THR A 897 -48.00 6.27 -4.26
CA THR A 897 -46.57 6.61 -4.17
C THR A 897 -46.11 6.87 -2.73
N SER A 898 -47.04 7.11 -1.80
CA SER A 898 -46.80 7.31 -0.36
C SER A 898 -46.58 6.02 0.45
N SER A 899 -46.38 4.87 -0.20
CA SER A 899 -45.96 3.65 0.50
C SER A 899 -44.44 3.50 0.64
N ASP A 900 -43.62 4.35 0.00
CA ASP A 900 -42.15 4.27 0.06
C ASP A 900 -41.42 5.59 0.39
N GLU A 901 -42.10 6.69 0.76
CA GLU A 901 -41.49 7.87 1.42
C GLU A 901 -42.38 8.45 2.51
#